data_AF-A0A1F9ACY9-F1
#
_entry.id   AF-A0A1F9ACY9-F1
#
_cell.length_a   1.000
_cell.length_b   1.000
_cell.length_c   1.000
_cell.angle_alpha   90.00
_cell.angle_beta   90.00
_cell.angle_gamma   90.00
#
_symmetry.space_group_name_H-M   'P 1'
#
loop_
_entity.id
_entity.type
_entity.pdbx_description
1 polymer ?
#
loop_
_entity_poly.entity_id
_entity_poly.type
_entity_poly.pdbx_seq_one_letter_code
_entity_poly.pdbx_strand_id
1 'polypeptide(L)'
;MGENIDDLKRFSVFDSESVLIHLDQSNQVHFTPAQIQIFDKVADTINKLEGKLGNDKNARRKGNPFQTMFLDGVDSETAEFCRAISASTKAEDFLKHANFNPETDDLAIAKLQKKIDEKKRLDIPKKKAQLAADRKTLGALKASLQNVIDHFTDDESQEINQLIKDILERKKIIRGLSVKTFDDGIFKTIGSHEWKALISAAKELYEREKAANEGKEPEHCLLCHQKLTGEAKSLFQKYWEFLESKAESELRQLTRQQSSLLQDLQSLKTTYPKFLDTDAGIKQLHEEDSKYLEQLKSEFNTLEGILDEWITNIGQLKAVSRSEDPEIDLERIESIIAAKNEEESKLIDPSEEIRKLTAKQNALKHKKEATTVKDAALEYIAYLQWDSKADQVNFAGIKQATTRKRTEAFSIAVAKNYQEMFNQELSKLDCDFNLVMRTSGVYGSTVKEYRLDFAQSYSPSQILSEGEQNACSLADFLTEAQLDKNNCGIAFDDPVSSLDHERKDKIAKRLAEEAGQRQVVVLTHDIVFMSQLVRHAGDNDIPTIAHWMRTVSGIPGCIEEESSPKLSTLKKLKNDSQEAVRNYDSLGPKEQEIKLGVALDYLRSACESLIEELLFAKTIQRYDDHIKVQSLEEAIFDQDLALKIVDLHGRISEMILAHNRSDLKRENPFDIKDLKTLRNEFNELERDLNDAKKSALIERAKRKEEKKSKQKGW
;
A
#
# COMPACT_ATOMS: atom_id res chain seq x y z
N MET A 1 6.50 18.37 -37.58
CA MET A 1 6.68 16.96 -37.19
C MET A 1 6.98 16.20 -38.47
N GLY A 2 8.19 15.67 -38.61
CA GLY A 2 8.66 15.05 -39.84
C GLY A 2 7.95 13.74 -40.16
N GLU A 3 7.94 13.37 -41.44
CA GLU A 3 7.50 12.05 -41.89
C GLU A 3 8.40 10.96 -41.28
N ASN A 4 7.82 9.82 -40.91
CA ASN A 4 8.57 8.70 -40.34
C ASN A 4 9.25 7.93 -41.49
N ILE A 5 10.51 8.25 -41.75
CA ILE A 5 11.31 7.64 -42.82
C ILE A 5 12.06 6.44 -42.22
N ASP A 6 11.69 5.22 -42.63
CA ASP A 6 12.26 3.98 -42.11
C ASP A 6 13.79 3.89 -42.31
N ASP A 7 14.32 4.45 -43.39
CA ASP A 7 15.76 4.45 -43.68
C ASP A 7 16.58 5.23 -42.64
N LEU A 8 15.98 6.27 -42.03
CA LEU A 8 16.64 7.08 -40.99
C LEU A 8 16.70 6.37 -39.63
N LYS A 9 15.98 5.25 -39.44
CA LYS A 9 16.10 4.43 -38.22
C LYS A 9 17.47 3.76 -38.09
N ARG A 10 18.28 3.75 -39.15
CA ARG A 10 19.64 3.25 -39.18
C ARG A 10 20.69 4.31 -38.82
N PHE A 11 20.27 5.54 -38.52
CA PHE A 11 21.12 6.59 -38.01
C PHE A 11 20.99 6.68 -36.49
N SER A 12 22.11 6.88 -35.81
CA SER A 12 22.12 7.23 -34.38
C SER A 12 22.38 8.72 -34.23
N VAL A 13 21.72 9.36 -33.27
CA VAL A 13 21.86 10.80 -33.01
C VAL A 13 22.41 10.99 -31.60
N PHE A 14 23.43 11.85 -31.48
CA PHE A 14 24.02 12.27 -30.22
C PHE A 14 23.72 13.74 -29.97
N ASP A 15 23.27 14.05 -28.77
CA ASP A 15 22.98 15.41 -28.31
C ASP A 15 23.67 15.66 -26.96
N SER A 16 24.20 16.86 -26.77
CA SER A 16 24.73 17.35 -25.50
C SER A 16 23.79 17.15 -24.29
N GLU A 17 22.47 17.26 -24.47
CA GLU A 17 21.50 17.01 -23.39
C GLU A 17 21.43 15.53 -22.96
N SER A 18 21.88 14.61 -23.82
CA SER A 18 21.87 13.16 -23.56
C SER A 18 23.04 12.67 -22.69
N VAL A 19 24.05 13.53 -22.41
CA VAL A 19 25.27 13.15 -21.68
C VAL A 19 25.00 12.51 -20.32
N LEU A 20 24.10 13.11 -19.52
CA LEU A 20 23.75 12.56 -18.21
C LEU A 20 22.93 11.26 -18.30
N ILE A 21 22.16 11.07 -19.36
CA ILE A 21 21.35 9.85 -19.57
C ILE A 21 22.26 8.66 -19.85
N HIS A 22 23.33 8.86 -20.63
CA HIS A 22 24.33 7.82 -20.89
C HIS A 22 25.15 7.43 -19.64
N LEU A 23 25.27 8.31 -18.64
CA LEU A 23 26.14 8.12 -17.48
C LEU A 23 25.43 7.69 -16.20
N ASP A 24 24.35 8.36 -15.83
CA ASP A 24 23.70 8.21 -14.51
C ASP A 24 22.41 7.42 -14.55
N GLN A 25 21.73 7.40 -15.70
CA GLN A 25 20.47 6.71 -15.82
C GLN A 25 20.70 5.28 -16.29
N SER A 26 19.89 4.38 -15.74
CA SER A 26 19.83 3.01 -16.17
C SER A 26 19.29 3.00 -17.61
N ASN A 27 20.18 2.95 -18.60
CA ASN A 27 19.81 3.14 -20.00
C ASN A 27 19.50 1.80 -20.67
N GLN A 28 18.48 1.77 -21.53
CA GLN A 28 18.19 0.56 -22.30
C GLN A 28 19.24 0.41 -23.40
N VAL A 29 19.78 -0.80 -23.55
CA VAL A 29 20.66 -1.07 -24.69
C VAL A 29 19.79 -1.11 -25.95
N HIS A 30 19.89 -0.06 -26.77
CA HIS A 30 19.13 0.06 -28.02
C HIS A 30 19.56 -0.98 -29.07
N PHE A 31 20.70 -1.61 -28.85
CA PHE A 31 21.20 -2.75 -29.62
C PHE A 31 20.90 -4.08 -28.91
N THR A 32 19.97 -4.85 -29.47
CA THR A 32 19.77 -6.26 -29.08
C THR A 32 20.25 -7.16 -30.23
N PRO A 33 21.31 -7.97 -30.05
CA PRO A 33 21.75 -8.89 -31.10
C PRO A 33 20.61 -9.78 -31.58
N ALA A 34 20.59 -10.12 -32.87
CA ALA A 34 19.57 -10.98 -33.45
C ALA A 34 19.41 -12.32 -32.71
N GLN A 35 20.50 -12.84 -32.13
CA GLN A 35 20.53 -14.07 -31.34
C GLN A 35 19.77 -13.93 -30.01
N ILE A 36 19.68 -12.71 -29.44
CA ILE A 36 18.95 -12.43 -28.20
C ILE A 36 17.47 -12.16 -28.49
N GLN A 37 17.13 -11.60 -29.65
CA GLN A 37 15.73 -11.36 -30.07
C GLN A 37 14.89 -12.65 -30.14
N ILE A 38 15.52 -13.83 -30.22
CA ILE A 38 14.82 -15.11 -30.16
C ILE A 38 14.07 -15.30 -28.82
N PHE A 39 14.62 -14.77 -27.72
CA PHE A 39 13.99 -14.87 -26.41
C PHE A 39 12.70 -14.04 -26.33
N ASP A 40 12.63 -12.93 -27.06
CA ASP A 40 11.44 -12.09 -27.15
C ASP A 40 10.33 -12.83 -27.89
N LYS A 41 10.66 -13.48 -29.01
CA LYS A 41 9.72 -14.35 -29.74
C LYS A 41 9.22 -15.52 -28.88
N VAL A 42 10.09 -16.11 -28.06
CA VAL A 42 9.72 -17.17 -27.11
C VAL A 42 8.77 -16.63 -26.04
N ALA A 43 9.08 -15.47 -25.45
CA ALA A 43 8.23 -14.81 -24.46
C ALA A 43 6.83 -14.48 -25.03
N ASP A 44 6.77 -13.93 -26.24
CA ASP A 44 5.51 -13.66 -26.94
C ASP A 44 4.70 -14.93 -27.19
N THR A 45 5.37 -16.02 -27.56
CA THR A 45 4.72 -17.31 -27.78
C THR A 45 4.16 -17.87 -26.48
N ILE A 46 4.89 -17.76 -25.36
CA ILE A 46 4.42 -18.14 -24.03
C ILE A 46 3.19 -17.34 -23.64
N ASN A 47 3.18 -16.01 -23.85
CA ASN A 47 2.02 -15.16 -23.57
C ASN A 47 0.79 -15.56 -24.40
N LYS A 48 0.99 -15.89 -25.68
CA LYS A 48 -0.09 -16.40 -26.54
C LYS A 48 -0.64 -17.74 -26.06
N LEU A 49 0.23 -18.64 -25.57
CA LEU A 49 -0.18 -19.94 -25.02
C LEU A 49 -0.97 -19.77 -23.70
N GLU A 50 -0.53 -18.88 -22.82
CA GLU A 50 -1.24 -18.55 -21.58
C GLU A 50 -2.62 -17.98 -21.86
N GLY A 51 -2.72 -17.02 -22.81
CA GLY A 51 -4.00 -16.47 -23.25
C GLY A 51 -4.92 -17.54 -23.84
N LYS A 52 -4.39 -18.45 -24.66
CA LYS A 52 -5.18 -19.59 -25.20
C LYS A 52 -5.67 -20.51 -24.09
N LEU A 53 -4.84 -20.88 -23.12
CA LEU A 53 -5.26 -21.74 -22.01
C LEU A 53 -6.31 -21.05 -21.13
N GLY A 54 -6.16 -19.76 -20.86
CA GLY A 54 -7.15 -18.96 -20.13
C GLY A 54 -8.50 -18.92 -20.86
N ASN A 55 -8.50 -18.73 -22.18
CA ASN A 55 -9.71 -18.78 -22.99
C ASN A 55 -10.37 -20.17 -22.98
N ASP A 56 -9.58 -21.24 -23.09
CA ASP A 56 -10.09 -22.62 -23.02
C ASP A 56 -10.71 -22.92 -21.64
N LYS A 57 -10.12 -22.43 -20.55
CA LYS A 57 -10.69 -22.54 -19.19
C LYS A 57 -12.05 -21.87 -19.11
N ASN A 58 -12.15 -20.64 -19.58
CA ASN A 58 -13.40 -19.88 -19.57
C ASN A 58 -14.48 -20.54 -20.44
N ALA A 59 -14.12 -21.03 -21.62
CA ALA A 59 -15.06 -21.69 -22.54
C ALA A 59 -15.56 -23.05 -22.02
N ARG A 60 -14.73 -23.79 -21.29
CA ARG A 60 -15.09 -25.11 -20.73
C ARG A 60 -15.75 -25.05 -19.36
N ARG A 61 -15.85 -23.86 -18.74
CA ARG A 61 -16.36 -23.68 -17.38
C ARG A 61 -17.75 -24.28 -17.23
N LYS A 62 -17.91 -25.16 -16.24
CA LYS A 62 -19.19 -25.75 -15.85
C LYS A 62 -19.56 -25.25 -14.44
N GLY A 63 -20.83 -24.88 -14.26
CA GLY A 63 -21.36 -24.50 -12.94
C GLY A 63 -21.50 -25.73 -12.04
N ASN A 64 -21.35 -25.53 -10.73
CA ASN A 64 -21.57 -26.61 -9.76
C ASN A 64 -23.09 -26.86 -9.62
N PRO A 65 -23.61 -28.02 -10.05
CA PRO A 65 -25.06 -28.30 -10.00
C PRO A 65 -25.58 -28.45 -8.57
N PHE A 66 -24.71 -28.67 -7.59
CA PHE A 66 -25.09 -28.89 -6.18
C PHE A 66 -25.05 -27.62 -5.33
N GLN A 67 -24.69 -26.47 -5.90
CA GLN A 67 -24.47 -25.23 -5.13
C GLN A 67 -25.72 -24.75 -4.37
N THR A 68 -26.90 -25.03 -4.91
CA THR A 68 -28.20 -24.68 -4.31
C THR A 68 -29.02 -25.89 -3.89
N MET A 69 -28.45 -27.10 -3.93
CA MET A 69 -29.12 -28.34 -3.54
C MET A 69 -28.84 -28.70 -2.07
N PHE A 70 -29.70 -29.53 -1.47
CA PHE A 70 -29.54 -30.02 -0.09
C PHE A 70 -29.55 -28.90 0.99
N LEU A 71 -30.35 -27.84 0.79
CA LEU A 71 -30.48 -26.74 1.77
C LEU A 71 -31.21 -27.16 3.05
N ASP A 72 -32.08 -28.16 2.95
CA ASP A 72 -32.97 -28.61 4.03
C ASP A 72 -32.30 -29.57 5.04
N GLY A 73 -31.00 -29.86 4.88
CA GLY A 73 -30.20 -30.67 5.80
C GLY A 73 -29.04 -31.39 5.13
N VAL A 74 -27.89 -31.50 5.82
CA VAL A 74 -26.65 -32.10 5.28
C VAL A 74 -26.50 -33.57 5.69
N ASP A 75 -27.40 -34.08 6.53
CA ASP A 75 -27.20 -35.28 7.34
C ASP A 75 -27.21 -36.61 6.55
N SER A 76 -27.16 -36.56 5.22
CA SER A 76 -27.04 -37.74 4.38
C SER A 76 -25.66 -37.82 3.74
N GLU A 77 -25.12 -39.03 3.70
CA GLU A 77 -23.89 -39.38 2.98
C GLU A 77 -23.85 -38.86 1.54
N THR A 78 -24.99 -38.85 0.83
CA THR A 78 -25.08 -38.35 -0.56
C THR A 78 -24.90 -36.84 -0.66
N ALA A 79 -25.49 -36.07 0.26
CA ALA A 79 -25.35 -34.61 0.31
C ALA A 79 -23.92 -34.19 0.68
N GLU A 80 -23.32 -34.87 1.67
CA GLU A 80 -21.91 -34.66 2.06
C GLU A 80 -20.97 -34.97 0.88
N PHE A 81 -21.18 -36.11 0.20
CA PHE A 81 -20.40 -36.47 -0.99
C PHE A 81 -20.53 -35.42 -2.09
N CYS A 82 -21.75 -34.99 -2.44
CA CYS A 82 -22.00 -34.04 -3.51
C CYS A 82 -21.38 -32.65 -3.24
N ARG A 83 -21.32 -32.22 -1.97
CA ARG A 83 -20.62 -30.97 -1.59
C ARG A 83 -19.09 -31.10 -1.63
N ALA A 84 -18.57 -32.30 -1.38
CA ALA A 84 -17.14 -32.59 -1.37
C ALA A 84 -16.55 -32.96 -2.74
N ILE A 85 -17.35 -32.89 -3.83
CA ILE A 85 -16.88 -33.19 -5.18
C ILE A 85 -15.72 -32.26 -5.54
N SER A 86 -14.62 -32.86 -5.99
CA SER A 86 -13.39 -32.17 -6.37
C SER A 86 -12.75 -32.85 -7.59
N ALA A 87 -11.59 -32.34 -8.02
CA ALA A 87 -10.83 -32.93 -9.12
C ALA A 87 -10.34 -34.36 -8.86
N SER A 88 -10.30 -34.83 -7.61
CA SER A 88 -9.91 -36.21 -7.28
C SER A 88 -11.09 -37.19 -7.30
N THR A 89 -12.32 -36.70 -7.40
CA THR A 89 -13.53 -37.52 -7.41
C THR A 89 -13.64 -38.33 -8.70
N LYS A 90 -13.89 -39.64 -8.58
CA LYS A 90 -14.13 -40.53 -9.73
C LYS A 90 -15.61 -40.52 -10.11
N ALA A 91 -15.89 -40.56 -11.41
CA ALA A 91 -17.26 -40.65 -11.92
C ALA A 91 -18.02 -41.86 -11.35
N GLU A 92 -17.34 -43.00 -11.20
CA GLU A 92 -17.92 -44.22 -10.63
C GLU A 92 -18.40 -44.03 -9.18
N ASP A 93 -17.68 -43.24 -8.37
CA ASP A 93 -18.06 -42.99 -6.99
C ASP A 93 -19.29 -42.08 -6.91
N PHE A 94 -19.38 -41.06 -7.78
CA PHE A 94 -20.60 -40.27 -7.90
C PHE A 94 -21.82 -41.09 -8.33
N LEU A 95 -21.64 -42.03 -9.27
CA LEU A 95 -22.72 -42.90 -9.73
C LEU A 95 -23.29 -43.81 -8.62
N LYS A 96 -22.50 -44.13 -7.58
CA LYS A 96 -23.00 -44.87 -6.40
C LYS A 96 -23.98 -44.06 -5.57
N HIS A 97 -23.85 -42.73 -5.58
CA HIS A 97 -24.75 -41.79 -4.91
C HIS A 97 -25.90 -41.31 -5.82
N ALA A 98 -25.72 -41.36 -7.15
CA ALA A 98 -26.70 -40.99 -8.17
C ALA A 98 -27.35 -42.21 -8.87
N ASN A 99 -27.88 -43.14 -8.07
CA ASN A 99 -28.53 -44.38 -8.52
C ASN A 99 -29.96 -44.55 -7.96
N PHE A 100 -30.76 -43.48 -7.94
CA PHE A 100 -32.15 -43.53 -7.53
C PHE A 100 -33.02 -44.32 -8.52
N ASN A 101 -33.83 -45.26 -8.02
CA ASN A 101 -34.80 -45.99 -8.85
C ASN A 101 -36.24 -45.52 -8.51
N PRO A 102 -36.95 -44.84 -9.43
CA PRO A 102 -38.31 -44.36 -9.20
C PRO A 102 -39.31 -45.45 -8.79
N GLU A 103 -39.20 -46.66 -9.31
CA GLU A 103 -40.19 -47.72 -9.04
C GLU A 103 -40.10 -48.28 -7.60
N THR A 104 -38.89 -48.34 -7.04
CA THR A 104 -38.66 -48.91 -5.70
C THR A 104 -38.51 -47.85 -4.63
N ASP A 105 -37.79 -46.77 -4.92
CA ASP A 105 -37.36 -45.78 -3.94
C ASP A 105 -38.49 -44.77 -3.64
N ASP A 106 -39.34 -44.41 -4.62
CA ASP A 106 -40.52 -43.56 -4.34
C ASP A 106 -41.54 -44.29 -3.45
N LEU A 107 -41.74 -45.60 -3.65
CA LEU A 107 -42.57 -46.42 -2.76
C LEU A 107 -41.98 -46.50 -1.34
N ALA A 108 -40.66 -46.55 -1.21
CA ALA A 108 -39.97 -46.54 0.08
C ALA A 108 -40.12 -45.18 0.78
N ILE A 109 -39.96 -44.06 0.06
CA ILE A 109 -40.18 -42.70 0.59
C ILE A 109 -41.62 -42.56 1.10
N ALA A 110 -42.61 -43.01 0.33
CA ALA A 110 -44.02 -42.95 0.73
C ALA A 110 -44.33 -43.80 1.98
N LYS A 111 -43.73 -44.99 2.10
CA LYS A 111 -43.84 -45.84 3.29
C LYS A 111 -43.20 -45.19 4.53
N LEU A 112 -42.03 -44.57 4.37
CA LEU A 112 -41.36 -43.83 5.45
C LEU A 112 -42.19 -42.62 5.88
N GLN A 113 -42.77 -41.87 4.93
CA GLN A 113 -43.65 -40.74 5.22
C GLN A 113 -44.85 -41.18 6.07
N LYS A 114 -45.54 -42.27 5.67
CA LYS A 114 -46.66 -42.82 6.45
C LYS A 114 -46.26 -43.19 7.88
N LYS A 115 -45.10 -43.85 8.06
CA LYS A 115 -44.59 -44.21 9.40
C LYS A 115 -44.25 -42.98 10.25
N ILE A 116 -43.67 -41.95 9.64
CA ILE A 116 -43.37 -40.67 10.32
C ILE A 116 -44.67 -40.00 10.76
N ASP A 117 -45.67 -39.94 9.88
CA ASP A 117 -46.97 -39.31 10.17
C ASP A 117 -47.78 -40.08 11.23
N GLU A 118 -47.76 -41.42 11.18
CA GLU A 118 -48.35 -42.28 12.21
C GLU A 118 -47.70 -42.06 13.59
N LYS A 119 -46.38 -41.93 13.64
CA LYS A 119 -45.63 -41.68 14.89
C LYS A 119 -45.78 -40.25 15.40
N LYS A 120 -45.93 -39.25 14.52
CA LYS A 120 -46.20 -37.85 14.88
C LYS A 120 -47.63 -37.62 15.39
N ARG A 121 -48.60 -38.45 14.98
CA ARG A 121 -49.98 -38.40 15.51
C ARG A 121 -50.08 -38.80 16.97
N LEU A 122 -49.12 -39.59 17.47
CA LEU A 122 -48.96 -39.87 18.89
C LEU A 122 -48.18 -38.70 19.50
N ASP A 123 -48.87 -37.62 19.88
CA ASP A 123 -48.28 -36.38 20.45
C ASP A 123 -47.80 -36.59 21.91
N ILE A 124 -47.01 -37.65 22.10
CA ILE A 124 -46.39 -38.09 23.35
C ILE A 124 -45.47 -37.01 23.93
N PRO A 125 -44.67 -36.26 23.15
CA PRO A 125 -43.84 -35.17 23.68
C PRO A 125 -44.67 -34.04 24.31
N LYS A 126 -45.78 -33.64 23.67
CA LYS A 126 -46.68 -32.62 24.22
C LYS A 126 -47.37 -33.11 25.50
N LYS A 127 -47.77 -34.39 25.54
CA LYS A 127 -48.35 -35.00 26.74
C LYS A 127 -47.35 -35.09 27.90
N LYS A 128 -46.09 -35.44 27.63
CA LYS A 128 -45.01 -35.41 28.65
C LYS A 128 -44.74 -34.01 29.16
N ALA A 129 -44.66 -33.02 28.26
CA ALA A 129 -44.45 -31.62 28.64
C ALA A 129 -45.59 -31.09 29.52
N GLN A 130 -46.83 -31.47 29.22
CA GLN A 130 -48.00 -31.14 30.05
C GLN A 130 -47.91 -31.79 31.43
N LEU A 131 -47.67 -33.10 31.51
CA LEU A 131 -47.55 -33.82 32.80
C LEU A 131 -46.41 -33.26 33.68
N ALA A 132 -45.29 -32.88 33.08
CA ALA A 132 -44.18 -32.23 33.80
C ALA A 132 -44.55 -30.83 34.31
N ALA A 133 -45.28 -30.04 33.51
CA ALA A 133 -45.77 -28.73 33.91
C ALA A 133 -46.80 -28.82 35.06
N ASP A 134 -47.74 -29.76 34.98
CA ASP A 134 -48.73 -30.01 36.03
C ASP A 134 -48.04 -30.37 37.36
N ARG A 135 -47.06 -31.29 37.34
CA ARG A 135 -46.30 -31.70 38.53
C ARG A 135 -45.55 -30.53 39.16
N LYS A 136 -44.88 -29.71 38.36
CA LYS A 136 -44.15 -28.53 38.84
C LYS A 136 -45.09 -27.54 39.52
N THR A 137 -46.27 -27.35 38.94
CA THR A 137 -47.27 -26.41 39.44
C THR A 137 -47.90 -26.90 40.74
N LEU A 138 -48.28 -28.17 40.83
CA LEU A 138 -48.77 -28.81 42.07
C LEU A 138 -47.71 -28.84 43.17
N GLY A 139 -46.44 -29.07 42.82
CA GLY A 139 -45.33 -29.04 43.77
C GLY A 139 -45.08 -27.65 44.35
N ALA A 140 -45.18 -26.60 43.52
CA ALA A 140 -45.08 -25.22 43.98
C ALA A 140 -46.23 -24.83 44.92
N LEU A 141 -47.46 -25.27 44.59
CA LEU A 141 -48.62 -25.09 45.48
C LEU A 141 -48.40 -25.78 46.82
N LYS A 142 -47.96 -27.05 46.82
CA LYS A 142 -47.68 -27.79 48.06
C LYS A 142 -46.65 -27.06 48.93
N ALA A 143 -45.55 -26.59 48.34
CA ALA A 143 -44.52 -25.87 49.09
C ALA A 143 -45.05 -24.56 49.72
N SER A 144 -45.91 -23.84 49.00
CA SER A 144 -46.55 -22.62 49.53
C SER A 144 -47.49 -22.92 50.69
N LEU A 145 -48.26 -24.02 50.61
CA LEU A 145 -49.17 -24.45 51.69
C LEU A 145 -48.37 -24.96 52.90
N GLN A 146 -47.32 -25.75 52.68
CA GLN A 146 -46.46 -26.27 53.75
C GLN A 146 -45.78 -25.15 54.53
N ASN A 147 -45.28 -24.12 53.85
CA ASN A 147 -44.65 -22.97 54.51
C ASN A 147 -45.58 -22.29 55.52
N VAL A 148 -46.89 -22.25 55.26
CA VAL A 148 -47.85 -21.69 56.22
C VAL A 148 -48.03 -22.63 57.41
N ILE A 149 -48.20 -23.94 57.15
CA ILE A 149 -48.38 -24.95 58.20
C ILE A 149 -47.18 -24.97 59.16
N ASP A 150 -45.96 -24.79 58.65
CA ASP A 150 -44.72 -24.82 59.45
C ASP A 150 -44.64 -23.68 60.50
N HIS A 151 -45.42 -22.61 60.37
CA HIS A 151 -45.50 -21.54 61.37
C HIS A 151 -46.47 -21.85 62.53
N PHE A 152 -47.29 -22.90 62.39
CA PHE A 152 -48.23 -23.37 63.40
C PHE A 152 -47.77 -24.73 63.93
N THR A 153 -46.65 -24.74 64.64
CA THR A 153 -46.14 -25.94 65.33
C THR A 153 -46.24 -25.81 66.85
N ASP A 154 -46.16 -26.94 67.55
CA ASP A 154 -46.24 -26.94 69.02
C ASP A 154 -45.07 -26.18 69.62
N ASP A 155 -43.88 -26.39 69.04
CA ASP A 155 -42.65 -25.73 69.44
C ASP A 155 -42.76 -24.21 69.29
N GLU A 156 -43.24 -23.71 68.14
CA GLU A 156 -43.47 -22.28 67.91
C GLU A 156 -44.43 -21.70 68.95
N SER A 157 -45.58 -22.34 69.19
CA SER A 157 -46.55 -21.83 70.18
C SER A 157 -45.98 -21.81 71.61
N GLN A 158 -45.11 -22.77 71.96
CA GLN A 158 -44.45 -22.83 73.26
C GLN A 158 -43.38 -21.75 73.40
N GLU A 159 -42.57 -21.52 72.36
CA GLU A 159 -41.56 -20.47 72.32
C GLU A 159 -42.19 -19.08 72.46
N ILE A 160 -43.28 -18.83 71.72
CA ILE A 160 -44.07 -17.59 71.81
C ILE A 160 -44.58 -17.37 73.23
N ASN A 161 -45.18 -18.41 73.83
CA ASN A 161 -45.71 -18.34 75.18
C ASN A 161 -44.61 -18.16 76.24
N GLN A 162 -43.44 -18.76 76.04
CA GLN A 162 -42.29 -18.58 76.92
C GLN A 162 -41.75 -17.16 76.83
N LEU A 163 -41.61 -16.60 75.63
CA LEU A 163 -41.22 -15.20 75.41
C LEU A 163 -42.18 -14.23 76.11
N ILE A 164 -43.49 -14.46 76.02
CA ILE A 164 -44.49 -13.64 76.71
C ILE A 164 -44.33 -13.72 78.23
N LYS A 165 -44.14 -14.93 78.78
CA LYS A 165 -43.89 -15.14 80.22
C LYS A 165 -42.63 -14.40 80.68
N ASP A 166 -41.54 -14.52 79.94
CA ASP A 166 -40.27 -13.88 80.27
C ASP A 166 -40.39 -12.35 80.24
N ILE A 167 -41.10 -11.78 79.25
CA ILE A 167 -41.37 -10.34 79.20
C ILE A 167 -42.17 -9.88 80.42
N LEU A 168 -43.22 -10.63 80.81
CA LEU A 168 -44.06 -10.30 81.97
C LEU A 168 -43.28 -10.40 83.28
N GLU A 169 -42.44 -11.43 83.43
CA GLU A 169 -41.61 -11.63 84.62
C GLU A 169 -40.54 -10.53 84.75
N ARG A 170 -39.84 -10.19 83.65
CA ARG A 170 -38.85 -9.10 83.67
C ARG A 170 -39.50 -7.74 83.91
N LYS A 171 -40.69 -7.48 83.36
CA LYS A 171 -41.49 -6.27 83.69
C LYS A 171 -41.86 -6.23 85.18
N LYS A 172 -42.14 -7.37 85.81
CA LYS A 172 -42.42 -7.47 87.25
C LYS A 172 -41.16 -7.21 88.09
N ILE A 173 -40.01 -7.77 87.70
CA ILE A 173 -38.71 -7.57 88.37
C ILE A 173 -38.29 -6.09 88.32
N ILE A 174 -38.40 -5.43 87.17
CA ILE A 174 -38.06 -4.00 87.03
C ILE A 174 -38.98 -3.12 87.87
N ARG A 175 -40.28 -3.46 88.01
CA ARG A 175 -41.18 -2.76 88.94
C ARG A 175 -40.81 -2.98 90.43
N GLY A 176 -40.16 -4.11 90.74
CA GLY A 176 -39.69 -4.46 92.10
C GLY A 176 -38.34 -3.85 92.49
N LEU A 177 -37.50 -3.49 91.52
CA LEU A 177 -36.25 -2.74 91.73
C LEU A 177 -36.60 -1.28 92.07
N SER A 178 -36.79 -1.05 93.37
CA SER A 178 -37.35 0.13 94.00
C SER A 178 -36.72 1.46 93.54
N VAL A 179 -37.52 2.25 92.81
CA VAL A 179 -37.37 3.71 92.64
C VAL A 179 -37.37 4.43 94.01
N LYS A 180 -37.95 3.81 95.05
CA LYS A 180 -37.97 4.35 96.43
C LYS A 180 -36.59 4.38 97.10
N THR A 181 -35.59 3.66 96.55
CA THR A 181 -34.22 3.65 97.08
C THR A 181 -33.45 4.94 96.74
N PHE A 182 -33.98 5.71 95.79
CA PHE A 182 -33.44 6.99 95.33
C PHE A 182 -34.29 8.19 95.79
N ASP A 183 -35.40 7.95 96.48
CA ASP A 183 -36.33 8.98 96.94
C ASP A 183 -35.78 9.67 98.19
N ASP A 184 -35.09 10.77 97.99
CA ASP A 184 -34.58 11.70 99.00
C ASP A 184 -35.61 12.78 99.37
N GLY A 185 -36.83 12.72 98.83
CA GLY A 185 -37.91 13.68 99.05
C GLY A 185 -37.78 14.99 98.25
N ILE A 186 -36.74 15.15 97.44
CA ILE A 186 -36.48 16.39 96.66
C ILE A 186 -37.19 16.33 95.31
N PHE A 187 -37.13 15.20 94.62
CA PHE A 187 -37.77 15.00 93.32
C PHE A 187 -39.00 14.07 93.45
N LYS A 188 -40.18 14.56 93.02
CA LYS A 188 -41.40 13.74 92.97
C LYS A 188 -41.50 12.84 91.73
N THR A 189 -40.60 13.02 90.77
CA THR A 189 -40.64 12.39 89.43
C THR A 189 -39.55 11.33 89.22
N ILE A 190 -38.88 10.90 90.29
CA ILE A 190 -37.87 9.84 90.25
C ILE A 190 -38.54 8.57 89.67
N GLY A 191 -37.85 7.91 88.74
CA GLY A 191 -38.35 6.72 88.04
C GLY A 191 -39.18 6.99 86.77
N SER A 192 -39.50 8.25 86.46
CA SER A 192 -40.09 8.63 85.17
C SER A 192 -39.15 8.38 83.98
N HIS A 193 -39.71 8.36 82.77
CA HIS A 193 -38.92 8.19 81.56
C HIS A 193 -37.91 9.33 81.38
N GLU A 194 -38.31 10.56 81.64
CA GLU A 194 -37.48 11.77 81.55
C GLU A 194 -36.33 11.73 82.56
N TRP A 195 -36.61 11.29 83.80
CA TRP A 195 -35.58 11.12 84.83
C TRP A 195 -34.55 10.05 84.43
N LYS A 196 -35.01 8.90 83.89
CA LYS A 196 -34.11 7.84 83.41
C LYS A 196 -33.24 8.30 82.23
N ALA A 197 -33.82 9.07 81.30
CA ALA A 197 -33.09 9.63 80.16
C ALA A 197 -31.99 10.59 80.63
N LEU A 198 -32.28 11.45 81.62
CA LEU A 198 -31.32 12.37 82.21
C LEU A 198 -30.13 11.64 82.82
N ILE A 199 -30.37 10.66 83.70
CA ILE A 199 -29.27 9.92 84.35
C ILE A 199 -28.47 9.08 83.33
N SER A 200 -29.13 8.56 82.28
CA SER A 200 -28.43 7.81 81.22
C SER A 200 -27.47 8.70 80.43
N ALA A 201 -27.93 9.89 80.02
CA ALA A 201 -27.09 10.86 79.31
C ALA A 201 -25.96 11.39 80.22
N ALA A 202 -26.25 11.61 81.49
CA ALA A 202 -25.25 12.03 82.47
C ALA A 202 -24.16 10.97 82.66
N LYS A 203 -24.50 9.67 82.68
CA LYS A 203 -23.53 8.57 82.76
C LYS A 203 -22.61 8.53 81.53
N GLU A 204 -23.18 8.65 80.34
CA GLU A 204 -22.37 8.68 79.11
C GLU A 204 -21.38 9.85 79.10
N LEU A 205 -21.83 11.04 79.52
CA LEU A 205 -20.94 12.20 79.61
C LEU A 205 -19.85 12.00 80.68
N TYR A 206 -20.21 11.40 81.82
CA TYR A 206 -19.27 11.05 82.88
C TYR A 206 -18.16 10.11 82.39
N GLU A 207 -18.52 9.06 81.65
CA GLU A 207 -17.52 8.13 81.10
C GLU A 207 -16.65 8.77 80.01
N ARG A 208 -17.21 9.65 79.16
CA ARG A 208 -16.41 10.38 78.16
C ARG A 208 -15.40 11.33 78.81
N GLU A 209 -15.80 12.06 79.84
CA GLU A 209 -14.88 12.94 80.59
C GLU A 209 -13.82 12.15 81.36
N LYS A 210 -14.20 11.03 81.98
CA LYS A 210 -13.25 10.11 82.60
C LYS A 210 -12.23 9.59 81.60
N ALA A 211 -12.67 9.21 80.39
CA ALA A 211 -11.77 8.76 79.32
C ALA A 211 -10.85 9.89 78.82
N ALA A 212 -11.36 11.11 78.67
CA ALA A 212 -10.57 12.28 78.28
C ALA A 212 -9.54 12.66 79.36
N ASN A 213 -9.84 12.43 80.63
CA ASN A 213 -8.96 12.69 81.78
C ASN A 213 -8.12 11.45 82.17
N GLU A 214 -7.69 10.66 81.18
CA GLU A 214 -6.79 9.50 81.36
C GLU A 214 -7.28 8.48 82.41
N GLY A 215 -8.60 8.30 82.52
CA GLY A 215 -9.23 7.36 83.44
C GLY A 215 -9.48 7.90 84.86
N LYS A 216 -9.11 9.16 85.15
CA LYS A 216 -9.38 9.79 86.45
C LYS A 216 -10.83 10.25 86.53
N GLU A 217 -11.48 9.94 87.65
CA GLU A 217 -12.88 10.32 87.87
C GLU A 217 -13.04 11.85 87.93
N PRO A 218 -14.09 12.41 87.30
CA PRO A 218 -14.42 13.83 87.41
C PRO A 218 -14.58 14.28 88.87
N GLU A 219 -13.79 15.27 89.28
CA GLU A 219 -13.83 15.85 90.62
C GLU A 219 -14.95 16.89 90.81
N HIS A 220 -15.54 17.36 89.70
CA HIS A 220 -16.61 18.37 89.68
C HIS A 220 -17.86 17.83 88.99
N CYS A 221 -19.03 18.33 89.40
CA CYS A 221 -20.31 17.99 88.79
C CYS A 221 -20.38 18.48 87.34
N LEU A 222 -20.80 17.61 86.42
CA LEU A 222 -20.84 17.87 84.97
C LEU A 222 -21.88 18.92 84.54
N LEU A 223 -22.81 19.30 85.44
CA LEU A 223 -23.85 20.27 85.14
C LEU A 223 -23.60 21.62 85.82
N CYS A 224 -23.25 21.62 87.11
CA CYS A 224 -23.10 22.85 87.90
C CYS A 224 -21.65 23.21 88.24
N HIS A 225 -20.67 22.38 87.86
CA HIS A 225 -19.23 22.55 88.06
C HIS A 225 -18.77 22.68 89.54
N GLN A 226 -19.64 22.40 90.51
CA GLN A 226 -19.27 22.33 91.92
C GLN A 226 -18.46 21.06 92.21
N LYS A 227 -17.51 21.13 93.15
CA LYS A 227 -16.72 19.97 93.56
C LYS A 227 -17.62 18.89 94.18
N LEU A 228 -17.50 17.65 93.73
CA LEU A 228 -18.33 16.53 94.20
C LEU A 228 -17.91 16.10 95.60
N THR A 229 -18.85 16.12 96.54
CA THR A 229 -18.69 15.54 97.88
C THR A 229 -18.80 14.01 97.83
N GLY A 230 -18.33 13.31 98.87
CA GLY A 230 -18.41 11.85 98.93
C GLY A 230 -19.85 11.30 98.82
N GLU A 231 -20.83 12.01 99.39
CA GLU A 231 -22.26 11.66 99.28
C GLU A 231 -22.77 11.80 97.85
N ALA A 232 -22.40 12.88 97.16
CA ALA A 232 -22.78 13.11 95.76
C ALA A 232 -22.16 12.05 94.83
N LYS A 233 -20.89 11.67 95.04
CA LYS A 233 -20.23 10.59 94.29
C LYS A 233 -20.95 9.24 94.51
N SER A 234 -21.32 8.92 95.75
CA SER A 234 -22.06 7.69 96.06
C SER A 234 -23.46 7.67 95.40
N LEU A 235 -24.14 8.81 95.35
CA LEU A 235 -25.45 8.92 94.68
C LEU A 235 -25.33 8.65 93.16
N PHE A 236 -24.34 9.25 92.49
CA PHE A 236 -24.08 8.96 91.07
C PHE A 236 -23.76 7.48 90.83
N GLN A 237 -22.94 6.87 91.69
CA GLN A 237 -22.62 5.45 91.58
C GLN A 237 -23.87 4.56 91.70
N LYS A 238 -24.78 4.84 92.62
CA LYS A 238 -26.05 4.11 92.73
C LYS A 238 -26.93 4.29 91.49
N TYR A 239 -26.93 5.48 90.87
CA TYR A 239 -27.61 5.67 89.58
C TYR A 239 -26.95 4.84 88.47
N TRP A 240 -25.62 4.70 88.48
CA TRP A 240 -24.89 3.93 87.47
C TRP A 240 -25.13 2.43 87.60
N GLU A 241 -25.19 1.92 88.83
CA GLU A 241 -25.56 0.54 89.17
C GLU A 241 -27.02 0.22 88.79
N PHE A 242 -27.94 1.19 88.98
CA PHE A 242 -29.33 1.05 88.55
C PHE A 242 -29.45 0.92 87.02
N LEU A 243 -28.73 1.77 86.27
CA LEU A 243 -28.68 1.70 84.81
C LEU A 243 -27.95 0.46 84.27
N GLU A 244 -27.06 -0.14 85.06
CA GLU A 244 -26.38 -1.40 84.76
C GLU A 244 -27.19 -2.64 85.14
N SER A 245 -28.38 -2.48 85.72
CA SER A 245 -29.19 -3.64 86.11
C SER A 245 -29.54 -4.49 84.88
N LYS A 246 -29.04 -5.73 84.88
CA LYS A 246 -29.21 -6.75 83.82
C LYS A 246 -30.67 -6.94 83.39
N ALA A 247 -31.63 -6.65 84.27
CA ALA A 247 -33.05 -6.78 84.00
C ALA A 247 -33.56 -5.80 82.93
N GLU A 248 -33.07 -4.55 82.86
CA GLU A 248 -33.53 -3.57 81.85
C GLU A 248 -33.00 -3.88 80.45
N SER A 249 -31.75 -4.37 80.32
CA SER A 249 -31.19 -4.78 79.03
C SER A 249 -31.86 -6.05 78.51
N GLU A 250 -32.10 -7.03 79.38
CA GLU A 250 -32.85 -8.25 79.06
C GLU A 250 -34.28 -7.93 78.59
N LEU A 251 -35.00 -7.02 79.25
CA LEU A 251 -36.36 -6.64 78.82
C LEU A 251 -36.34 -5.98 77.43
N ARG A 252 -35.34 -5.14 77.12
CA ARG A 252 -35.21 -4.53 75.77
C ARG A 252 -34.97 -5.58 74.70
N GLN A 253 -34.15 -6.60 74.97
CA GLN A 253 -33.90 -7.70 74.05
C GLN A 253 -35.17 -8.52 73.80
N LEU A 254 -35.88 -8.91 74.86
CA LEU A 254 -37.12 -9.69 74.74
C LEU A 254 -38.21 -8.90 73.99
N THR A 255 -38.33 -7.59 74.22
CA THR A 255 -39.29 -6.74 73.48
C THR A 255 -38.93 -6.64 71.99
N ARG A 256 -37.65 -6.63 71.62
CA ARG A 256 -37.24 -6.68 70.21
C ARG A 256 -37.58 -8.03 69.56
N GLN A 257 -37.38 -9.13 70.27
CA GLN A 257 -37.78 -10.47 69.80
C GLN A 257 -39.30 -10.53 69.56
N GLN A 258 -40.10 -9.98 70.47
CA GLN A 258 -41.56 -9.86 70.30
C GLN A 258 -41.93 -9.07 69.03
N SER A 259 -41.27 -7.93 68.78
CA SER A 259 -41.54 -7.13 67.59
C SER A 259 -41.15 -7.85 66.29
N SER A 260 -40.04 -8.58 66.29
CA SER A 260 -39.61 -9.39 65.13
C SER A 260 -40.65 -10.46 64.81
N LEU A 261 -41.04 -11.23 65.83
CA LEU A 261 -42.06 -12.28 65.70
C LEU A 261 -43.39 -11.73 65.16
N LEU A 262 -43.85 -10.58 65.66
CA LEU A 262 -45.06 -9.92 65.14
C LEU A 262 -44.91 -9.51 63.68
N GLN A 263 -43.74 -9.01 63.28
CA GLN A 263 -43.47 -8.65 61.90
C GLN A 263 -43.45 -9.88 60.99
N ASP A 264 -42.87 -10.98 61.45
CA ASP A 264 -42.80 -12.24 60.70
C ASP A 264 -44.21 -12.81 60.47
N LEU A 265 -45.06 -12.87 61.50
CA LEU A 265 -46.46 -13.30 61.37
C LEU A 265 -47.31 -12.35 60.50
N GLN A 266 -47.08 -11.03 60.57
CA GLN A 266 -47.75 -10.07 59.69
C GLN A 266 -47.31 -10.20 58.23
N SER A 267 -46.04 -10.54 58.00
CA SER A 267 -45.52 -10.82 56.66
C SER A 267 -46.15 -12.07 56.08
N LEU A 268 -46.29 -13.14 56.89
CA LEU A 268 -47.00 -14.37 56.54
C LEU A 268 -48.46 -14.10 56.19
N LYS A 269 -49.15 -13.24 56.95
CA LYS A 269 -50.53 -12.82 56.63
C LYS A 269 -50.62 -12.13 55.26
N THR A 270 -49.61 -11.36 54.88
CA THR A 270 -49.59 -10.66 53.59
C THR A 270 -49.41 -11.64 52.42
N THR A 271 -48.63 -12.69 52.64
CA THR A 271 -48.33 -13.75 51.65
C THR A 271 -49.24 -14.97 51.78
N TYR A 272 -50.30 -14.88 52.58
CA TYR A 272 -51.21 -15.99 52.86
C TYR A 272 -51.89 -16.51 51.56
N PRO A 273 -52.02 -17.84 51.37
CA PRO A 273 -52.62 -18.42 50.18
C PRO A 273 -54.08 -17.97 49.99
N LYS A 274 -54.37 -17.29 48.86
CA LYS A 274 -55.70 -16.73 48.56
C LYS A 274 -56.64 -17.67 47.78
N PHE A 275 -56.18 -18.87 47.45
CA PHE A 275 -56.92 -19.90 46.70
C PHE A 275 -57.69 -19.35 45.48
N LEU A 276 -57.05 -18.46 44.70
CA LEU A 276 -57.68 -17.82 43.54
C LEU A 276 -57.84 -18.81 42.39
N ASP A 277 -58.99 -18.78 41.73
CA ASP A 277 -59.26 -19.61 40.55
C ASP A 277 -58.32 -19.29 39.36
N THR A 278 -57.53 -18.22 39.42
CA THR A 278 -56.52 -17.88 38.41
C THR A 278 -55.19 -18.60 38.61
N ASP A 279 -54.93 -19.16 39.79
CA ASP A 279 -53.71 -19.88 40.11
C ASP A 279 -53.70 -21.24 39.40
N ALA A 280 -52.61 -21.52 38.68
CA ALA A 280 -52.49 -22.74 37.89
C ALA A 280 -52.49 -24.02 38.75
N GLY A 281 -51.95 -23.95 39.98
CA GLY A 281 -51.95 -25.07 40.91
C GLY A 281 -53.32 -25.35 41.49
N ILE A 282 -54.09 -24.30 41.78
CA ILE A 282 -55.47 -24.40 42.26
C ILE A 282 -56.39 -24.95 41.18
N LYS A 283 -56.27 -24.47 39.93
CA LYS A 283 -57.01 -25.02 38.79
C LYS A 283 -56.71 -26.51 38.59
N GLN A 284 -55.43 -26.87 38.61
CA GLN A 284 -55.02 -28.27 38.44
C GLN A 284 -55.57 -29.14 39.57
N LEU A 285 -55.51 -28.68 40.83
CA LEU A 285 -56.04 -29.42 41.96
C LEU A 285 -57.57 -29.53 41.91
N HIS A 286 -58.27 -28.50 41.43
CA HIS A 286 -59.72 -28.53 41.22
C HIS A 286 -60.12 -29.56 40.16
N GLU A 287 -59.36 -29.68 39.07
CA GLU A 287 -59.60 -30.66 38.01
C GLU A 287 -59.36 -32.11 38.48
N GLU A 288 -58.39 -32.32 39.36
CA GLU A 288 -58.02 -33.65 39.87
C GLU A 288 -58.85 -34.08 41.10
N ASP A 289 -59.12 -33.18 42.04
CA ASP A 289 -59.86 -33.46 43.28
C ASP A 289 -60.49 -32.19 43.90
N SER A 290 -61.63 -31.79 43.34
CA SER A 290 -62.36 -30.59 43.78
C SER A 290 -62.87 -30.65 45.23
N LYS A 291 -63.15 -31.84 45.76
CA LYS A 291 -63.61 -32.00 47.15
C LYS A 291 -62.49 -31.72 48.14
N TYR A 292 -61.30 -32.24 47.85
CA TYR A 292 -60.11 -31.98 48.66
C TYR A 292 -59.68 -30.52 48.62
N LEU A 293 -59.82 -29.84 47.48
CA LEU A 293 -59.56 -28.39 47.39
C LEU A 293 -60.50 -27.57 48.29
N GLU A 294 -61.79 -27.88 48.32
CA GLU A 294 -62.75 -27.18 49.19
C GLU A 294 -62.48 -27.45 50.68
N GLN A 295 -62.01 -28.66 51.02
CA GLN A 295 -61.53 -28.97 52.35
C GLN A 295 -60.32 -28.10 52.74
N LEU A 296 -59.28 -28.05 51.90
CA LEU A 296 -58.10 -27.22 52.14
C LEU A 296 -58.45 -25.73 52.30
N LYS A 297 -59.36 -25.19 51.47
CA LYS A 297 -59.84 -23.81 51.62
C LYS A 297 -60.45 -23.57 53.00
N SER A 298 -61.28 -24.50 53.48
CA SER A 298 -61.91 -24.38 54.80
C SER A 298 -60.88 -24.44 55.92
N GLU A 299 -59.91 -25.35 55.84
CA GLU A 299 -58.87 -25.52 56.86
C GLU A 299 -57.93 -24.31 56.92
N PHE A 300 -57.48 -23.79 55.77
CA PHE A 300 -56.65 -22.60 55.72
C PHE A 300 -57.39 -21.32 56.16
N ASN A 301 -58.70 -21.21 55.92
CA ASN A 301 -59.48 -20.09 56.48
C ASN A 301 -59.51 -20.13 58.01
N THR A 302 -59.60 -21.33 58.62
CA THR A 302 -59.51 -21.48 60.07
C THR A 302 -58.12 -21.08 60.59
N LEU A 303 -57.04 -21.50 59.90
CA LEU A 303 -55.67 -21.09 60.25
C LEU A 303 -55.43 -19.58 60.10
N GLU A 304 -56.04 -18.92 59.11
CA GLU A 304 -55.98 -17.46 58.98
C GLU A 304 -56.62 -16.76 60.19
N GLY A 305 -57.73 -17.29 60.71
CA GLY A 305 -58.35 -16.82 61.95
C GLY A 305 -57.43 -16.97 63.17
N ILE A 306 -56.74 -18.12 63.27
CA ILE A 306 -55.77 -18.39 64.35
C ILE A 306 -54.56 -17.45 64.24
N LEU A 307 -54.08 -17.17 63.04
CA LEU A 307 -53.00 -16.19 62.79
C LEU A 307 -53.36 -14.81 63.35
N ASP A 308 -54.59 -14.37 63.09
CA ASP A 308 -55.09 -13.08 63.56
C ASP A 308 -55.24 -13.01 65.08
N GLU A 309 -55.66 -14.11 65.68
CA GLU A 309 -55.68 -14.25 67.13
C GLU A 309 -54.26 -14.20 67.71
N TRP A 310 -53.30 -14.92 67.14
CA TRP A 310 -51.92 -14.95 67.60
C TRP A 310 -51.26 -13.56 67.52
N ILE A 311 -51.39 -12.86 66.39
CA ILE A 311 -50.87 -11.49 66.23
C ILE A 311 -51.46 -10.56 67.31
N THR A 312 -52.76 -10.69 67.59
CA THR A 312 -53.44 -9.88 68.60
C THR A 312 -52.97 -10.22 70.02
N ASN A 313 -52.89 -11.51 70.36
CA ASN A 313 -52.52 -11.99 71.69
C ASN A 313 -51.05 -11.69 72.00
N ILE A 314 -50.14 -11.91 71.07
CA ILE A 314 -48.72 -11.56 71.20
C ILE A 314 -48.57 -10.04 71.43
N GLY A 315 -49.27 -9.21 70.64
CA GLY A 315 -49.25 -7.75 70.82
C GLY A 315 -49.76 -7.28 72.20
N GLN A 316 -50.70 -8.02 72.79
CA GLN A 316 -51.25 -7.75 74.12
C GLN A 316 -50.54 -8.49 75.26
N LEU A 317 -49.48 -9.25 74.98
CA LEU A 317 -48.78 -10.12 75.95
C LEU A 317 -49.71 -11.13 76.62
N LYS A 318 -50.62 -11.73 75.85
CA LYS A 318 -51.50 -12.83 76.25
C LYS A 318 -51.04 -14.12 75.61
N ALA A 319 -51.18 -15.23 76.32
CA ALA A 319 -50.81 -16.54 75.81
C ALA A 319 -51.61 -16.90 74.54
N VAL A 320 -50.95 -17.59 73.61
CA VAL A 320 -51.54 -18.13 72.39
C VAL A 320 -51.91 -19.61 72.59
N SER A 321 -52.97 -20.09 71.94
CA SER A 321 -53.47 -21.47 72.01
C SER A 321 -53.55 -22.10 70.63
N ARG A 322 -53.50 -23.44 70.59
CA ARG A 322 -53.64 -24.30 69.41
C ARG A 322 -54.88 -25.20 69.44
N SER A 323 -55.83 -24.91 70.32
CA SER A 323 -56.98 -25.78 70.59
C SER A 323 -57.94 -25.96 69.41
N GLU A 324 -57.82 -25.13 68.37
CA GLU A 324 -58.72 -25.10 67.21
C GLU A 324 -57.97 -25.36 65.88
N ASP A 325 -56.72 -25.81 65.93
CA ASP A 325 -55.90 -26.05 64.74
C ASP A 325 -56.50 -27.19 63.89
N PRO A 326 -56.74 -26.96 62.59
CA PRO A 326 -57.16 -28.02 61.68
C PRO A 326 -55.99 -28.97 61.38
N GLU A 327 -56.28 -30.27 61.30
CA GLU A 327 -55.32 -31.30 60.89
C GLU A 327 -55.21 -31.29 59.35
N ILE A 328 -54.30 -30.47 58.81
CA ILE A 328 -54.11 -30.30 57.37
C ILE A 328 -53.19 -31.38 56.81
N ASP A 329 -53.72 -32.25 55.96
CA ASP A 329 -52.96 -33.27 55.25
C ASP A 329 -52.64 -32.85 53.81
N LEU A 330 -51.35 -32.74 53.47
CA LEU A 330 -50.86 -32.45 52.12
C LEU A 330 -50.40 -33.70 51.33
N GLU A 331 -50.51 -34.92 51.89
CA GLU A 331 -50.12 -36.19 51.22
C GLU A 331 -50.95 -36.46 49.96
N ARG A 332 -52.18 -35.94 49.90
CA ARG A 332 -53.04 -36.05 48.72
C ARG A 332 -52.44 -35.35 47.50
N ILE A 333 -51.83 -34.18 47.67
CA ILE A 333 -51.12 -33.47 46.58
C ILE A 333 -49.90 -34.28 46.13
N GLU A 334 -49.16 -34.89 47.06
CA GLU A 334 -48.03 -35.76 46.72
C GLU A 334 -48.46 -36.99 45.92
N SER A 335 -49.59 -37.60 46.31
CA SER A 335 -50.15 -38.76 45.62
C SER A 335 -50.52 -38.42 44.17
N ILE A 336 -51.08 -37.23 43.91
CA ILE A 336 -51.40 -36.76 42.55
C ILE A 336 -50.12 -36.53 41.74
N ILE A 337 -49.09 -35.91 42.34
CA ILE A 337 -47.78 -35.72 41.69
C ILE A 337 -47.13 -37.07 41.34
N ALA A 338 -47.19 -38.04 42.26
CA ALA A 338 -46.65 -39.38 42.05
C ALA A 338 -47.37 -40.13 40.92
N ALA A 339 -48.70 -40.06 40.87
CA ALA A 339 -49.50 -40.66 39.79
C ALA A 339 -49.15 -40.07 38.41
N LYS A 340 -49.00 -38.74 38.31
CA LYS A 340 -48.58 -38.07 37.07
C LYS A 340 -47.15 -38.44 36.65
N ASN A 341 -46.23 -38.63 37.60
CA ASN A 341 -44.87 -39.10 37.33
C ASN A 341 -44.86 -40.54 36.79
N GLU A 342 -45.71 -41.41 37.35
CA GLU A 342 -45.86 -42.77 36.86
C GLU A 342 -46.45 -42.81 35.43
N GLU A 343 -47.45 -41.96 35.13
CA GLU A 343 -48.00 -41.80 33.78
C GLU A 343 -46.93 -41.33 32.78
N GLU A 344 -46.11 -40.35 33.16
CA GLU A 344 -45.00 -39.85 32.34
C GLU A 344 -43.96 -40.94 32.04
N SER A 345 -43.62 -41.76 33.05
CA SER A 345 -42.61 -42.83 32.91
C SER A 345 -43.03 -43.95 31.96
N LYS A 346 -44.33 -44.19 31.81
CA LYS A 346 -44.89 -45.20 30.88
C LYS A 346 -44.90 -44.73 29.42
N LEU A 347 -44.71 -43.44 29.17
CA LEU A 347 -44.67 -42.87 27.82
C LEU A 347 -43.26 -42.99 27.22
N ILE A 348 -43.11 -43.62 26.05
CA ILE A 348 -41.84 -43.71 25.31
C ILE A 348 -41.81 -42.62 24.26
N ASP A 349 -40.77 -41.80 24.26
CA ASP A 349 -40.63 -40.70 23.29
C ASP A 349 -40.28 -41.24 21.88
N PRO A 350 -41.13 -41.05 20.87
CA PRO A 350 -40.85 -41.50 19.50
C PRO A 350 -39.87 -40.58 18.75
N SER A 351 -39.42 -39.47 19.34
CA SER A 351 -38.60 -38.45 18.66
C SER A 351 -37.32 -38.99 18.03
N GLU A 352 -36.59 -39.87 18.73
CA GLU A 352 -35.39 -40.51 18.18
C GLU A 352 -35.71 -41.47 17.01
N GLU A 353 -36.85 -42.16 17.07
CA GLU A 353 -37.30 -43.04 15.99
C GLU A 353 -37.75 -42.21 14.77
N ILE A 354 -38.46 -41.10 15.00
CA ILE A 354 -38.84 -40.13 13.97
C ILE A 354 -37.59 -39.51 13.33
N ARG A 355 -36.57 -39.16 14.13
CA ARG A 355 -35.28 -38.64 13.63
C ARG A 355 -34.59 -39.66 12.71
N LYS A 356 -34.51 -40.92 13.12
CA LYS A 356 -33.94 -42.01 12.30
C LYS A 356 -34.72 -42.26 11.01
N LEU A 357 -36.06 -42.24 11.07
CA LEU A 357 -36.91 -42.41 9.88
C LEU A 357 -36.80 -41.21 8.92
N THR A 358 -36.73 -39.99 9.45
CA THR A 358 -36.56 -38.75 8.67
C THR A 358 -35.19 -38.71 7.99
N ALA A 359 -34.12 -39.11 8.70
CA ALA A 359 -32.78 -39.22 8.11
C ALA A 359 -32.75 -40.22 6.93
N LYS A 360 -33.39 -41.39 7.09
CA LYS A 360 -33.53 -42.37 5.99
C LYS A 360 -34.33 -41.82 4.80
N GLN A 361 -35.39 -41.05 5.07
CA GLN A 361 -36.19 -40.43 4.02
C GLN A 361 -35.39 -39.35 3.28
N ASN A 362 -34.66 -38.50 3.99
CA ASN A 362 -33.82 -37.45 3.42
C ASN A 362 -32.68 -38.05 2.58
N ALA A 363 -32.06 -39.14 3.03
CA ALA A 363 -31.06 -39.85 2.23
C ALA A 363 -31.60 -40.29 0.85
N LEU A 364 -32.83 -40.82 0.79
CA LEU A 364 -33.48 -41.18 -0.49
C LEU A 364 -33.88 -39.96 -1.33
N LYS A 365 -34.35 -38.87 -0.71
CA LYS A 365 -34.65 -37.60 -1.40
C LYS A 365 -33.38 -36.98 -2.01
N HIS A 366 -32.30 -36.92 -1.25
CA HIS A 366 -31.02 -36.39 -1.74
C HIS A 366 -30.44 -37.25 -2.86
N LYS A 367 -30.60 -38.59 -2.78
CA LYS A 367 -30.27 -39.52 -3.86
C LYS A 367 -31.08 -39.24 -5.14
N LYS A 368 -32.38 -38.93 -5.00
CA LYS A 368 -33.26 -38.53 -6.12
C LYS A 368 -32.79 -37.23 -6.77
N GLU A 369 -32.51 -36.22 -5.96
CA GLU A 369 -31.98 -34.92 -6.41
C GLU A 369 -30.65 -35.08 -7.14
N ALA A 370 -29.69 -35.82 -6.55
CA ALA A 370 -28.39 -36.10 -7.16
C ALA A 370 -28.53 -36.87 -8.50
N THR A 371 -29.46 -37.82 -8.58
CA THR A 371 -29.73 -38.57 -9.81
C THR A 371 -30.36 -37.69 -10.90
N THR A 372 -31.16 -36.70 -10.53
CA THR A 372 -31.80 -35.77 -11.48
C THR A 372 -30.79 -34.90 -12.22
N VAL A 373 -29.70 -34.50 -11.54
CA VAL A 373 -28.62 -33.68 -12.13
C VAL A 373 -27.41 -34.50 -12.58
N LYS A 374 -27.58 -35.82 -12.74
CA LYS A 374 -26.49 -36.78 -12.98
C LYS A 374 -25.57 -36.39 -14.15
N ASP A 375 -26.14 -36.07 -15.31
CA ASP A 375 -25.34 -35.76 -16.51
C ASP A 375 -24.56 -34.45 -16.33
N ALA A 376 -25.20 -33.41 -15.79
CA ALA A 376 -24.55 -32.14 -15.48
C ALA A 376 -23.43 -32.30 -14.44
N ALA A 377 -23.61 -33.16 -13.45
CA ALA A 377 -22.61 -33.46 -12.43
C ALA A 377 -21.41 -34.23 -13.00
N LEU A 378 -21.63 -35.17 -13.91
CA LEU A 378 -20.54 -35.87 -14.60
C LEU A 378 -19.72 -34.92 -15.48
N GLU A 379 -20.38 -34.01 -16.20
CA GLU A 379 -19.69 -32.95 -16.95
C GLU A 379 -18.88 -32.02 -16.03
N TYR A 380 -19.43 -31.68 -14.86
CA TYR A 380 -18.74 -30.84 -13.86
C TYR A 380 -17.52 -31.54 -13.27
N ILE A 381 -17.61 -32.83 -12.92
CA ILE A 381 -16.46 -33.63 -12.45
C ILE A 381 -15.37 -33.70 -13.53
N ALA A 382 -15.75 -33.95 -14.79
CA ALA A 382 -14.81 -33.97 -15.90
C ALA A 382 -14.13 -32.61 -16.13
N TYR A 383 -14.88 -31.52 -15.98
CA TYR A 383 -14.34 -30.16 -15.98
C TYR A 383 -13.32 -29.96 -14.86
N LEU A 384 -13.64 -30.30 -13.61
CA LEU A 384 -12.72 -30.14 -12.47
C LEU A 384 -11.41 -30.92 -12.64
N GLN A 385 -11.49 -32.15 -13.16
CA GLN A 385 -10.31 -32.97 -13.47
C GLN A 385 -9.44 -32.35 -14.57
N TRP A 386 -10.06 -31.78 -15.60
CA TRP A 386 -9.34 -31.09 -16.66
C TRP A 386 -8.73 -29.78 -16.17
N ASP A 387 -9.47 -28.99 -15.40
CA ASP A 387 -9.05 -27.69 -14.85
C ASP A 387 -7.85 -27.87 -13.91
N SER A 388 -7.88 -28.89 -13.06
CA SER A 388 -6.75 -29.26 -12.20
C SER A 388 -5.48 -29.60 -12.99
N LYS A 389 -5.58 -30.25 -14.16
CA LYS A 389 -4.43 -30.49 -15.04
C LYS A 389 -3.95 -29.20 -15.71
N ALA A 390 -4.87 -28.33 -16.12
CA ALA A 390 -4.54 -27.04 -16.71
C ALA A 390 -3.87 -26.09 -15.70
N ASP A 391 -4.25 -26.15 -14.42
CA ASP A 391 -3.64 -25.41 -13.31
C ASP A 391 -2.20 -25.82 -12.98
N GLN A 392 -1.75 -27.01 -13.40
CA GLN A 392 -0.36 -27.44 -13.19
C GLN A 392 0.65 -26.65 -14.03
N VAL A 393 0.20 -25.90 -15.05
CA VAL A 393 1.09 -25.12 -15.91
C VAL A 393 1.54 -23.84 -15.21
N ASN A 394 2.79 -23.83 -14.75
CA ASN A 394 3.39 -22.65 -14.12
C ASN A 394 3.97 -21.68 -15.17
N PHE A 395 3.12 -20.86 -15.77
CA PHE A 395 3.56 -19.82 -16.72
C PHE A 395 4.51 -18.80 -16.09
N ALA A 396 4.31 -18.45 -14.81
CA ALA A 396 5.20 -17.52 -14.11
C ALA A 396 6.63 -18.06 -14.04
N GLY A 397 6.80 -19.33 -13.67
CA GLY A 397 8.11 -19.99 -13.63
C GLY A 397 8.76 -20.11 -15.00
N ILE A 398 7.99 -20.44 -16.04
CA ILE A 398 8.49 -20.53 -17.43
C ILE A 398 8.97 -19.16 -17.94
N LYS A 399 8.19 -18.09 -17.69
CA LYS A 399 8.57 -16.72 -18.04
C LYS A 399 9.84 -16.29 -17.32
N GLN A 400 9.91 -16.54 -16.00
CA GLN A 400 11.09 -16.22 -15.21
C GLN A 400 12.35 -16.94 -15.71
N ALA A 401 12.24 -18.23 -16.03
CA ALA A 401 13.36 -19.00 -16.58
C ALA A 401 13.83 -18.45 -17.94
N THR A 402 12.88 -18.05 -18.80
CA THR A 402 13.16 -17.44 -20.10
C THR A 402 13.87 -16.10 -19.95
N THR A 403 13.37 -15.22 -19.08
CA THR A 403 14.00 -13.92 -18.79
C THR A 403 15.41 -14.10 -18.21
N ARG A 404 15.59 -15.02 -17.27
CA ARG A 404 16.92 -15.31 -16.70
C ARG A 404 17.90 -15.77 -17.77
N LYS A 405 17.49 -16.70 -18.65
CA LYS A 405 18.35 -17.17 -19.74
C LYS A 405 18.67 -16.10 -20.75
N ARG A 406 17.72 -15.20 -21.04
CA ARG A 406 17.96 -14.01 -21.87
C ARG A 406 19.05 -13.13 -21.26
N THR A 407 18.96 -12.83 -19.96
CA THR A 407 19.96 -12.02 -19.26
C THR A 407 21.34 -12.69 -19.27
N GLU A 408 21.40 -14.00 -18.95
CA GLU A 408 22.66 -14.77 -19.00
C GLU A 408 23.30 -14.73 -20.40
N ALA A 409 22.50 -14.95 -21.45
CA ALA A 409 22.97 -14.92 -22.83
C ALA A 409 23.44 -13.52 -23.26
N PHE A 410 22.73 -12.48 -22.83
CA PHE A 410 23.10 -11.09 -23.09
C PHE A 410 24.43 -10.74 -22.42
N SER A 411 24.61 -11.09 -21.15
CA SER A 411 25.85 -10.83 -20.41
C SER A 411 27.06 -11.52 -21.04
N ILE A 412 26.91 -12.76 -21.53
CA ILE A 412 28.00 -13.50 -22.18
C ILE A 412 28.33 -12.92 -23.56
N ALA A 413 27.31 -12.65 -24.39
CA ALA A 413 27.52 -12.29 -25.79
C ALA A 413 27.83 -10.81 -26.02
N VAL A 414 27.28 -9.92 -25.18
CA VAL A 414 27.32 -8.47 -25.41
C VAL A 414 28.18 -7.77 -24.37
N ALA A 415 27.94 -7.99 -23.07
CA ALA A 415 28.54 -7.14 -22.04
C ALA A 415 30.07 -7.16 -22.03
N LYS A 416 30.70 -8.32 -22.28
CA LYS A 416 32.17 -8.41 -22.34
C LYS A 416 32.76 -7.67 -23.55
N ASN A 417 32.23 -7.92 -24.75
CA ASN A 417 32.69 -7.25 -25.97
C ASN A 417 32.42 -5.74 -25.91
N TYR A 418 31.27 -5.37 -25.33
CA TYR A 418 30.90 -3.98 -25.11
C TYR A 418 31.90 -3.29 -24.18
N GLN A 419 32.18 -3.86 -23.01
CA GLN A 419 33.09 -3.25 -22.04
C GLN A 419 34.50 -3.08 -22.62
N GLU A 420 34.99 -4.06 -23.38
CA GLU A 420 36.28 -3.98 -24.07
C GLU A 420 36.30 -2.85 -25.11
N MET A 421 35.28 -2.76 -25.97
CA MET A 421 35.18 -1.68 -26.96
C MET A 421 35.00 -0.30 -26.32
N PHE A 422 34.17 -0.21 -25.29
CA PHE A 422 33.90 1.03 -24.58
C PHE A 422 35.17 1.62 -23.93
N ASN A 423 35.96 0.78 -23.25
CA ASN A 423 37.22 1.25 -22.67
C ASN A 423 38.28 1.59 -23.74
N GLN A 424 38.24 0.96 -24.92
CA GLN A 424 39.07 1.39 -26.06
C GLN A 424 38.66 2.77 -26.57
N GLU A 425 37.36 3.06 -26.66
CA GLU A 425 36.86 4.38 -27.06
C GLU A 425 37.22 5.47 -26.04
N LEU A 426 37.11 5.18 -24.74
CA LEU A 426 37.57 6.09 -23.68
C LEU A 426 39.06 6.41 -23.82
N SER A 427 39.90 5.42 -24.08
CA SER A 427 41.33 5.62 -24.27
C SER A 427 41.64 6.47 -25.49
N LYS A 428 40.89 6.33 -26.60
CA LYS A 428 41.04 7.19 -27.79
C LYS A 428 40.63 8.65 -27.52
N LEU A 429 39.74 8.89 -26.56
CA LEU A 429 39.31 10.21 -26.12
C LEU A 429 40.15 10.75 -24.94
N ASP A 430 41.27 10.10 -24.61
CA ASP A 430 42.23 10.47 -23.56
C ASP A 430 41.61 10.57 -22.16
N CYS A 431 40.77 9.59 -21.82
CA CYS A 431 40.26 9.40 -20.46
C CYS A 431 41.05 8.28 -19.76
N ASP A 432 41.83 8.64 -18.74
CA ASP A 432 42.72 7.73 -18.00
C ASP A 432 41.99 6.97 -16.86
N PHE A 433 40.84 6.38 -17.15
CA PHE A 433 40.11 5.53 -16.20
C PHE A 433 39.30 4.45 -16.92
N ASN A 434 39.02 3.34 -16.21
CA ASN A 434 38.18 2.27 -16.73
C ASN A 434 36.81 2.28 -16.04
N LEU A 435 35.76 2.01 -16.81
CA LEU A 435 34.44 1.77 -16.28
C LEU A 435 34.11 0.28 -16.26
N VAL A 436 33.36 -0.12 -15.24
CA VAL A 436 32.75 -1.44 -15.11
C VAL A 436 31.28 -1.31 -15.46
N MET A 437 30.84 -2.03 -16.48
CA MET A 437 29.43 -2.10 -16.85
C MET A 437 28.71 -3.11 -15.95
N ARG A 438 27.64 -2.67 -15.29
CA ARG A 438 26.66 -3.55 -14.65
C ARG A 438 25.44 -3.64 -15.57
N THR A 439 24.97 -4.86 -15.80
CA THR A 439 23.74 -5.11 -16.56
C THR A 439 22.68 -5.68 -15.63
N SER A 440 21.45 -5.17 -15.75
CA SER A 440 20.29 -5.72 -15.07
C SER A 440 19.19 -6.03 -16.09
N GLY A 441 18.49 -7.14 -15.89
CA GLY A 441 17.38 -7.54 -16.75
C GLY A 441 16.08 -7.00 -16.19
N VAL A 442 15.41 -6.13 -16.94
CA VAL A 442 14.01 -5.73 -16.69
C VAL A 442 13.17 -6.34 -17.80
N TYR A 443 11.94 -6.75 -17.50
CA TYR A 443 10.98 -7.37 -18.44
C TYR A 443 11.12 -6.83 -19.89
N GLY A 444 11.68 -7.64 -20.79
CA GLY A 444 11.79 -7.24 -22.20
C GLY A 444 13.01 -6.40 -22.59
N SER A 445 13.82 -5.88 -21.66
CA SER A 445 14.97 -5.00 -21.95
C SER A 445 16.15 -5.22 -21.00
N THR A 446 17.37 -5.22 -21.53
CA THR A 446 18.56 -5.14 -20.69
C THR A 446 18.92 -3.69 -20.45
N VAL A 447 19.11 -3.35 -19.17
CA VAL A 447 19.48 -2.01 -18.74
C VAL A 447 20.95 -2.03 -18.32
N LYS A 448 21.73 -1.06 -18.80
CA LYS A 448 23.15 -0.88 -18.47
C LYS A 448 23.33 0.27 -17.49
N GLU A 449 24.27 0.12 -16.57
CA GLU A 449 24.71 1.13 -15.62
C GLU A 449 26.24 1.11 -15.56
N TYR A 450 26.88 2.28 -15.58
CA TYR A 450 28.33 2.41 -15.49
C TYR A 450 28.78 2.72 -14.07
N ARG A 451 29.88 2.11 -13.65
CA ARG A 451 30.56 2.40 -12.37
C ARG A 451 32.05 2.55 -12.58
N LEU A 452 32.68 3.47 -11.86
CA LEU A 452 34.14 3.61 -11.83
C LEU A 452 34.77 2.41 -11.12
N ASP A 453 35.81 1.84 -11.71
CA ASP A 453 36.51 0.67 -11.17
C ASP A 453 37.07 0.92 -9.75
N PHE A 454 37.60 2.12 -9.51
CA PHE A 454 38.13 2.59 -8.23
C PHE A 454 37.08 3.16 -7.26
N ALA A 455 35.87 3.45 -7.73
CA ALA A 455 34.81 4.11 -6.95
C ALA A 455 33.40 3.57 -7.24
N GLN A 456 33.24 2.25 -7.12
CA GLN A 456 32.00 1.55 -7.50
C GLN A 456 30.73 2.01 -6.77
N SER A 457 30.86 2.68 -5.62
CA SER A 457 29.71 3.16 -4.82
C SER A 457 29.09 4.47 -5.35
N TYR A 458 29.82 5.23 -6.16
CA TYR A 458 29.39 6.52 -6.70
C TYR A 458 29.02 6.39 -8.18
N SER A 459 28.16 7.29 -8.68
CA SER A 459 27.90 7.38 -10.11
C SER A 459 29.05 8.14 -10.80
N PRO A 460 29.36 7.84 -12.08
CA PRO A 460 30.44 8.52 -12.79
C PRO A 460 30.29 10.06 -12.81
N SER A 461 29.07 10.60 -12.92
CA SER A 461 28.84 12.06 -12.93
C SER A 461 29.24 12.77 -11.63
N GLN A 462 29.30 12.05 -10.50
CA GLN A 462 29.64 12.62 -9.19
C GLN A 462 31.15 12.82 -9.03
N ILE A 463 31.95 12.18 -9.88
CA ILE A 463 33.42 12.16 -9.78
C ILE A 463 34.06 12.80 -11.01
N LEU A 464 33.51 12.57 -12.19
CA LEU A 464 34.04 13.05 -13.46
C LEU A 464 33.73 14.54 -13.68
N SER A 465 34.68 15.26 -14.26
CA SER A 465 34.47 16.63 -14.76
C SER A 465 33.49 16.65 -15.94
N GLU A 466 32.89 17.80 -16.23
CA GLU A 466 31.93 17.97 -17.34
C GLU A 466 32.50 17.49 -18.69
N GLY A 467 33.77 17.77 -18.97
CA GLY A 467 34.40 17.30 -20.20
C GLY A 467 34.72 15.80 -20.21
N GLU A 468 35.01 15.19 -19.07
CA GLU A 468 35.14 13.73 -18.96
C GLU A 468 33.79 13.02 -19.08
N GLN A 469 32.73 13.64 -18.55
CA GLN A 469 31.37 13.16 -18.73
C GLN A 469 30.97 13.16 -20.21
N ASN A 470 31.22 14.24 -20.93
CA ASN A 470 30.97 14.30 -22.37
C ASN A 470 31.78 13.23 -23.13
N ALA A 471 33.09 13.12 -22.86
CA ALA A 471 33.92 12.09 -23.47
C ALA A 471 33.43 10.67 -23.19
N CYS A 472 32.96 10.38 -21.98
CA CYS A 472 32.38 9.08 -21.64
C CYS A 472 31.07 8.81 -22.36
N SER A 473 30.18 9.80 -22.44
CA SER A 473 28.93 9.69 -23.19
C SER A 473 29.20 9.45 -24.68
N LEU A 474 30.16 10.18 -25.25
CA LEU A 474 30.58 10.02 -26.63
C LEU A 474 31.17 8.63 -26.88
N ALA A 475 32.01 8.12 -25.98
CA ALA A 475 32.53 6.76 -26.04
C ALA A 475 31.40 5.73 -25.98
N ASP A 476 30.37 5.96 -25.16
CA ASP A 476 29.22 5.06 -25.02
C ASP A 476 28.45 4.98 -26.33
N PHE A 477 28.10 6.15 -26.86
CA PHE A 477 27.39 6.30 -28.13
C PHE A 477 28.16 5.68 -29.30
N LEU A 478 29.46 5.95 -29.41
CA LEU A 478 30.32 5.38 -30.45
C LEU A 478 30.44 3.85 -30.30
N THR A 479 30.44 3.32 -29.08
CA THR A 479 30.46 1.88 -28.84
C THR A 479 29.17 1.22 -29.29
N GLU A 480 28.01 1.81 -28.99
CA GLU A 480 26.72 1.31 -29.49
C GLU A 480 26.65 1.33 -31.01
N ALA A 481 27.05 2.44 -31.63
CA ALA A 481 27.02 2.59 -33.07
C ALA A 481 27.97 1.60 -33.78
N GLN A 482 29.11 1.26 -33.16
CA GLN A 482 30.04 0.26 -33.70
C GLN A 482 29.57 -1.19 -33.52
N LEU A 483 28.86 -1.49 -32.43
CA LEU A 483 28.29 -2.82 -32.21
C LEU A 483 27.07 -3.09 -33.08
N ASP A 484 26.30 -2.05 -33.42
CA ASP A 484 25.17 -2.16 -34.33
C ASP A 484 25.63 -2.22 -35.80
N LYS A 485 25.71 -3.45 -36.33
CA LYS A 485 26.03 -3.69 -37.74
C LYS A 485 25.02 -3.11 -38.73
N ASN A 486 23.82 -2.72 -38.27
CA ASN A 486 22.83 -2.09 -39.14
C ASN A 486 23.00 -0.57 -39.21
N ASN A 487 23.79 0.05 -38.34
CA ASN A 487 24.01 1.49 -38.33
C ASN A 487 24.73 1.95 -39.61
N CYS A 488 24.14 2.92 -40.32
CA CYS A 488 24.69 3.48 -41.56
C CYS A 488 25.36 4.84 -41.38
N GLY A 489 25.10 5.49 -40.25
CA GLY A 489 25.63 6.81 -39.98
C GLY A 489 25.26 7.33 -38.61
N ILE A 490 25.93 8.39 -38.23
CA ILE A 490 25.81 9.05 -36.93
C ILE A 490 25.69 10.55 -37.13
N ALA A 491 24.81 11.18 -36.37
CA ALA A 491 24.63 12.62 -36.35
C ALA A 491 24.94 13.18 -34.96
N PHE A 492 25.69 14.26 -34.90
CA PHE A 492 26.05 14.96 -33.67
C PHE A 492 25.43 16.36 -33.66
N ASP A 493 24.68 16.69 -32.62
CA ASP A 493 24.26 18.05 -32.33
C ASP A 493 25.15 18.66 -31.24
N ASP A 494 26.00 19.59 -31.67
CA ASP A 494 27.01 20.31 -30.89
C ASP A 494 27.79 19.45 -29.87
N PRO A 495 28.62 18.49 -30.33
CA PRO A 495 29.26 17.51 -29.45
C PRO A 495 30.33 18.09 -28.52
N VAL A 496 30.66 19.39 -28.64
CA VAL A 496 31.80 20.02 -27.95
C VAL A 496 31.48 21.27 -27.13
N SER A 497 30.23 21.41 -26.67
CA SER A 497 29.82 22.51 -25.80
C SER A 497 30.71 22.62 -24.54
N SER A 498 31.23 23.81 -24.24
CA SER A 498 32.04 24.10 -23.04
C SER A 498 33.35 23.31 -22.85
N LEU A 499 33.89 22.70 -23.92
CA LEU A 499 35.16 21.95 -23.86
C LEU A 499 36.39 22.81 -24.19
N ASP A 500 37.54 22.44 -23.64
CA ASP A 500 38.84 23.02 -23.99
C ASP A 500 39.29 22.62 -25.42
N HIS A 501 40.30 23.33 -25.94
CA HIS A 501 40.80 23.11 -27.30
C HIS A 501 41.45 21.73 -27.52
N GLU A 502 42.06 21.15 -26.49
CA GLU A 502 42.75 19.87 -26.61
C GLU A 502 41.73 18.73 -26.74
N ARG A 503 40.66 18.77 -25.94
CA ARG A 503 39.57 17.80 -26.00
C ARG A 503 38.76 17.96 -27.29
N LYS A 504 38.55 19.18 -27.78
CA LYS A 504 37.95 19.43 -29.10
C LYS A 504 38.75 18.78 -30.23
N ASP A 505 40.08 18.90 -30.22
CA ASP A 505 40.93 18.28 -31.24
C ASP A 505 40.86 16.75 -31.19
N LYS A 506 40.86 16.15 -29.99
CA LYS A 506 40.71 14.69 -29.79
C LYS A 506 39.36 14.17 -30.29
N ILE A 507 38.27 14.86 -29.95
CA ILE A 507 36.92 14.51 -30.44
C ILE A 507 36.87 14.65 -31.96
N ALA A 508 37.39 15.76 -32.52
CA ALA A 508 37.41 15.98 -33.97
C ALA A 508 38.18 14.87 -34.70
N LYS A 509 39.35 14.49 -34.18
CA LYS A 509 40.14 13.37 -34.69
C LYS A 509 39.34 12.07 -34.67
N ARG A 510 38.73 11.74 -33.53
CA ARG A 510 37.99 10.49 -33.38
C ARG A 510 36.77 10.40 -34.31
N LEU A 511 36.05 11.51 -34.48
CA LEU A 511 34.91 11.59 -35.40
C LEU A 511 35.34 11.48 -36.86
N ALA A 512 36.48 12.09 -37.23
CA ALA A 512 37.05 11.94 -38.57
C ALA A 512 37.45 10.48 -38.87
N GLU A 513 38.04 9.78 -37.90
CA GLU A 513 38.34 8.35 -38.01
C GLU A 513 37.06 7.51 -38.17
N GLU A 514 35.98 7.83 -37.44
CA GLU A 514 34.70 7.14 -37.55
C GLU A 514 34.04 7.35 -38.92
N ALA A 515 34.27 8.52 -39.53
CA ALA A 515 33.77 8.85 -40.86
C ALA A 515 34.35 7.94 -41.97
N GLY A 516 35.45 7.24 -41.71
CA GLY A 516 35.97 6.20 -42.60
C GLY A 516 35.14 4.91 -42.63
N GLN A 517 34.29 4.68 -41.62
CA GLN A 517 33.46 3.47 -41.49
C GLN A 517 31.99 3.71 -41.83
N ARG A 518 31.47 4.91 -41.54
CA ARG A 518 30.06 5.28 -41.74
C ARG A 518 29.91 6.79 -41.95
N GLN A 519 28.74 7.24 -42.41
CA GLN A 519 28.51 8.66 -42.59
C GLN A 519 28.46 9.38 -41.24
N VAL A 520 29.22 10.48 -41.10
CA VAL A 520 29.20 11.33 -39.91
C VAL A 520 28.66 12.70 -40.28
N VAL A 521 27.62 13.14 -39.60
CA VAL A 521 27.01 14.47 -39.73
C VAL A 521 27.23 15.23 -38.43
N VAL A 522 27.76 16.45 -38.49
CA VAL A 522 28.00 17.27 -37.30
C VAL A 522 27.34 18.63 -37.50
N LEU A 523 26.46 18.98 -36.57
CA LEU A 523 25.92 20.32 -36.40
C LEU A 523 26.72 20.97 -35.28
N THR A 524 27.32 22.14 -35.54
CA THR A 524 28.06 22.86 -34.51
C THR A 524 28.07 24.34 -34.80
N HIS A 525 28.14 25.14 -33.74
CA HIS A 525 28.35 26.57 -33.82
C HIS A 525 29.84 26.95 -33.67
N ASP A 526 30.71 25.98 -33.35
CA ASP A 526 32.14 26.19 -33.13
C ASP A 526 32.94 26.03 -34.43
N ILE A 527 33.40 27.17 -34.97
CA ILE A 527 34.21 27.24 -36.20
C ILE A 527 35.59 26.60 -36.01
N VAL A 528 36.16 26.65 -34.80
CA VAL A 528 37.46 26.03 -34.49
C VAL A 528 37.33 24.51 -34.48
N PHE A 529 36.24 23.98 -33.93
CA PHE A 529 35.96 22.55 -33.97
C PHE A 529 35.71 22.07 -35.42
N MET A 530 34.92 22.80 -36.20
CA MET A 530 34.74 22.54 -37.64
C MET A 530 36.10 22.55 -38.37
N SER A 531 36.94 23.52 -38.04
CA SER A 531 38.30 23.67 -38.57
C SER A 531 39.16 22.43 -38.33
N GLN A 532 39.12 21.89 -37.11
CA GLN A 532 39.81 20.66 -36.71
C GLN A 532 39.22 19.42 -37.39
N LEU A 533 37.90 19.32 -37.50
CA LEU A 533 37.22 18.21 -38.21
C LEU A 533 37.68 18.12 -39.67
N VAL A 534 37.67 19.24 -40.40
CA VAL A 534 38.12 19.29 -41.81
C VAL A 534 39.60 18.92 -41.93
N ARG A 535 40.42 19.37 -40.97
CA ARG A 535 41.86 19.01 -40.94
C ARG A 535 42.05 17.51 -40.77
N HIS A 536 41.49 16.92 -39.72
CA HIS A 536 41.63 15.49 -39.45
C HIS A 536 40.96 14.62 -40.52
N ALA A 537 39.86 15.07 -41.11
CA ALA A 537 39.25 14.38 -42.25
C ALA A 537 40.19 14.40 -43.46
N GLY A 538 40.84 15.53 -43.75
CA GLY A 538 41.87 15.62 -44.80
C GLY A 538 43.08 14.73 -44.52
N ASP A 539 43.54 14.67 -43.26
CA ASP A 539 44.63 13.78 -42.84
C ASP A 539 44.29 12.29 -43.02
N ASN A 540 42.99 11.94 -43.05
CA ASN A 540 42.47 10.58 -43.25
C ASN A 540 41.84 10.35 -44.65
N ASP A 541 42.04 11.27 -45.60
CA ASP A 541 41.47 11.20 -46.97
C ASP A 541 39.92 11.05 -47.01
N ILE A 542 39.22 11.59 -46.01
CA ILE A 542 37.75 11.55 -45.93
C ILE A 542 37.15 12.76 -46.67
N PRO A 543 36.22 12.54 -47.63
CA PRO A 543 35.50 13.64 -48.29
C PRO A 543 34.65 14.43 -47.29
N THR A 544 34.85 15.75 -47.24
CA THR A 544 34.08 16.65 -46.37
C THR A 544 33.22 17.60 -47.17
N ILE A 545 31.95 17.73 -46.77
CA ILE A 545 31.04 18.76 -47.27
C ILE A 545 30.60 19.59 -46.06
N ALA A 546 30.64 20.91 -46.21
CA ALA A 546 30.21 21.82 -45.16
C ALA A 546 29.12 22.74 -45.68
N HIS A 547 28.10 22.96 -44.86
CA HIS A 547 26.99 23.84 -45.18
C HIS A 547 26.91 24.94 -44.11
N TRP A 548 26.47 26.13 -44.51
CA TRP A 548 26.24 27.21 -43.56
C TRP A 548 24.75 27.33 -43.30
N MET A 549 24.34 27.19 -42.04
CA MET A 549 22.95 27.34 -41.64
C MET A 549 22.75 28.70 -41.00
N ARG A 550 21.77 29.47 -41.48
CA ARG A 550 21.48 30.80 -40.95
C ARG A 550 19.99 31.06 -40.82
N THR A 551 19.64 31.99 -39.94
CA THR A 551 18.28 32.52 -39.85
C THR A 551 18.10 33.61 -40.90
N VAL A 552 17.19 33.43 -41.84
CA VAL A 552 16.85 34.43 -42.87
C VAL A 552 15.43 34.93 -42.63
N SER A 553 15.27 36.23 -42.48
CA SER A 553 13.96 36.87 -42.27
C SER A 553 13.14 36.27 -41.12
N GLY A 554 13.81 35.86 -40.03
CA GLY A 554 13.18 35.26 -38.85
C GLY A 554 12.87 33.76 -38.98
N ILE A 555 13.18 33.13 -40.12
CA ILE A 555 13.04 31.69 -40.33
C ILE A 555 14.39 31.01 -40.09
N PRO A 556 14.55 30.20 -39.03
CA PRO A 556 15.78 29.43 -38.79
C PRO A 556 15.87 28.25 -39.78
N GLY A 557 17.09 27.74 -39.99
CA GLY A 557 17.30 26.54 -40.80
C GLY A 557 17.44 26.77 -42.30
N CYS A 558 17.64 28.02 -42.76
CA CYS A 558 17.98 28.25 -44.16
C CYS A 558 19.43 27.81 -44.40
N ILE A 559 19.60 26.82 -45.28
CA ILE A 559 20.89 26.21 -45.59
C ILE A 559 21.47 26.88 -46.83
N GLU A 560 22.71 27.33 -46.72
CA GLU A 560 23.54 27.73 -47.84
C GLU A 560 24.50 26.58 -48.16
N GLU A 561 24.30 25.93 -49.30
CA GLU A 561 25.03 24.73 -49.68
C GLU A 561 26.52 25.01 -49.95
N GLU A 562 27.39 24.10 -49.50
CA GLU A 562 28.86 24.16 -49.73
C GLU A 562 29.52 25.49 -49.33
N SER A 563 28.93 26.20 -48.36
CA SER A 563 29.38 27.52 -47.91
C SER A 563 29.92 27.43 -46.48
N SER A 564 31.10 27.97 -46.21
CA SER A 564 31.60 28.19 -44.86
C SER A 564 32.65 29.31 -44.80
N PRO A 565 32.79 30.02 -43.66
CA PRO A 565 33.81 31.06 -43.48
C PRO A 565 35.26 30.58 -43.65
N LYS A 566 35.52 29.28 -43.50
CA LYS A 566 36.85 28.67 -43.62
C LYS A 566 37.11 28.06 -45.02
N LEU A 567 36.07 27.82 -45.81
CA LEU A 567 36.14 27.07 -47.08
C LEU A 567 36.00 27.94 -48.34
N SER A 568 35.98 29.26 -48.21
CA SER A 568 36.10 30.16 -49.37
C SER A 568 37.52 30.12 -49.93
N THR A 569 37.83 29.03 -50.65
CA THR A 569 39.10 28.86 -51.36
C THR A 569 39.26 29.91 -52.45
N LEU A 570 40.50 30.23 -52.80
CA LEU A 570 40.86 31.07 -53.94
C LEU A 570 40.07 30.70 -55.21
N LYS A 571 39.95 29.39 -55.48
CA LYS A 571 39.23 28.86 -56.63
C LYS A 571 37.73 29.19 -56.57
N LYS A 572 37.10 29.06 -55.41
CA LYS A 572 35.68 29.36 -55.22
C LYS A 572 35.40 30.85 -55.41
N LEU A 573 36.16 31.73 -54.75
CA LEU A 573 36.00 33.18 -54.87
C LEU A 573 36.16 33.69 -56.31
N LYS A 574 37.10 33.10 -57.06
CA LYS A 574 37.29 33.37 -58.49
C LYS A 574 36.08 32.96 -59.34
N ASN A 575 35.48 31.80 -59.04
CA ASN A 575 34.28 31.34 -59.72
C ASN A 575 33.07 32.19 -59.35
N ASP A 576 32.91 32.56 -58.07
CA ASP A 576 31.81 33.41 -57.61
C ASP A 576 31.87 34.81 -58.24
N SER A 577 33.08 35.39 -58.38
CA SER A 577 33.29 36.64 -59.13
C SER A 577 32.85 36.51 -60.59
N GLN A 578 33.11 35.38 -61.24
CA GLN A 578 32.68 35.12 -62.61
C GLN A 578 31.17 34.95 -62.72
N GLU A 579 30.57 34.18 -61.81
CA GLU A 579 29.15 33.86 -61.81
C GLU A 579 28.32 35.10 -61.48
N ALA A 580 28.83 36.01 -60.65
CA ALA A 580 28.16 37.27 -60.30
C ALA A 580 27.81 38.13 -61.53
N VAL A 581 28.63 38.09 -62.59
CA VAL A 581 28.38 38.80 -63.87
C VAL A 581 27.85 37.87 -64.97
N ARG A 582 27.33 36.69 -64.62
CA ARG A 582 26.68 35.81 -65.60
C ARG A 582 25.43 36.50 -66.15
N ASN A 583 25.26 36.42 -67.47
CA ASN A 583 24.16 37.07 -68.21
C ASN A 583 24.11 38.61 -68.05
N TYR A 584 25.25 39.26 -67.76
CA TYR A 584 25.34 40.71 -67.54
C TYR A 584 24.64 41.57 -68.60
N ASP A 585 24.78 41.22 -69.87
CA ASP A 585 24.21 41.97 -71.00
C ASP A 585 22.66 41.94 -71.05
N SER A 586 22.03 41.03 -70.29
CA SER A 586 20.57 40.88 -70.20
C SER A 586 19.94 41.69 -69.06
N LEU A 587 20.75 42.32 -68.21
CA LEU A 587 20.32 43.04 -67.01
C LEU A 587 20.12 44.55 -67.29
N GLY A 588 19.28 45.20 -66.48
CA GLY A 588 19.12 46.67 -66.54
C GLY A 588 20.33 47.42 -65.94
N PRO A 589 20.55 48.71 -66.26
CA PRO A 589 21.75 49.45 -65.85
C PRO A 589 22.05 49.45 -64.34
N LYS A 590 21.01 49.58 -63.51
CA LYS A 590 21.15 49.56 -62.04
C LYS A 590 21.55 48.18 -61.51
N GLU A 591 21.00 47.11 -62.09
CA GLU A 591 21.34 45.74 -61.70
C GLU A 591 22.74 45.36 -62.20
N GLN A 592 23.13 45.83 -63.38
CA GLN A 592 24.49 45.71 -63.89
C GLN A 592 25.51 46.31 -62.93
N GLU A 593 25.27 47.53 -62.41
CA GLU A 593 26.15 48.16 -61.43
C GLU A 593 26.26 47.35 -60.13
N ILE A 594 25.15 46.83 -59.60
CA ILE A 594 25.14 46.01 -58.39
C ILE A 594 25.93 44.72 -58.61
N LYS A 595 25.66 43.99 -59.69
CA LYS A 595 26.34 42.73 -60.01
C LYS A 595 27.84 42.93 -60.26
N LEU A 596 28.21 44.04 -60.91
CA LEU A 596 29.60 44.43 -61.08
C LEU A 596 30.28 44.69 -59.73
N GLY A 597 29.61 45.41 -58.82
CA GLY A 597 30.09 45.64 -57.46
C GLY A 597 30.32 44.34 -56.68
N VAL A 598 29.38 43.39 -56.77
CA VAL A 598 29.51 42.06 -56.14
C VAL A 598 30.67 41.26 -56.74
N ALA A 599 30.85 41.28 -58.06
CA ALA A 599 31.95 40.57 -58.71
C ALA A 599 33.32 41.12 -58.33
N LEU A 600 33.44 42.45 -58.19
CA LEU A 600 34.64 43.13 -57.70
C LEU A 600 34.91 42.80 -56.22
N ASP A 601 33.87 42.70 -55.40
CA ASP A 601 34.00 42.32 -53.99
C ASP A 601 34.56 40.89 -53.84
N TYR A 602 34.03 39.92 -54.58
CA TYR A 602 34.61 38.56 -54.61
C TYR A 602 36.05 38.54 -55.11
N LEU A 603 36.38 39.33 -56.14
CA LEU A 603 37.75 39.42 -56.66
C LEU A 603 38.71 40.05 -55.64
N ARG A 604 38.23 41.03 -54.87
CA ARG A 604 38.97 41.63 -53.76
C ARG A 604 39.25 40.60 -52.67
N SER A 605 38.24 39.86 -52.22
CA SER A 605 38.42 38.77 -51.25
C SER A 605 39.38 37.70 -51.80
N ALA A 606 39.35 37.42 -53.11
CA ALA A 606 40.30 36.50 -53.73
C ALA A 606 41.76 37.01 -53.63
N CYS A 607 42.01 38.33 -53.63
CA CYS A 607 43.33 38.89 -53.35
C CYS A 607 43.79 38.61 -51.92
N GLU A 608 42.89 38.67 -50.93
CA GLU A 608 43.22 38.27 -49.55
C GLU A 608 43.55 36.77 -49.49
N SER A 609 42.82 35.92 -50.22
CA SER A 609 43.12 34.48 -50.33
C SER A 609 44.43 34.18 -51.06
N LEU A 610 44.88 35.02 -52.03
CA LEU A 610 46.21 34.90 -52.64
C LEU A 610 47.32 35.05 -51.59
N ILE A 611 47.13 35.96 -50.63
CA ILE A 611 48.08 36.19 -49.55
C ILE A 611 48.17 34.94 -48.65
N GLU A 612 47.03 34.42 -48.19
CA GLU A 612 46.99 33.25 -47.31
C GLU A 612 47.46 31.95 -48.01
N GLU A 613 46.97 31.67 -49.23
CA GLU A 613 47.19 30.36 -49.90
C GLU A 613 48.50 30.27 -50.70
N LEU A 614 48.91 31.37 -51.36
CA LEU A 614 50.07 31.39 -52.25
C LEU A 614 51.26 32.13 -51.63
N LEU A 615 51.11 33.41 -51.28
CA LEU A 615 52.21 34.24 -50.78
C LEU A 615 52.81 33.67 -49.48
N PHE A 616 51.98 33.38 -48.49
CA PHE A 616 52.40 32.74 -47.24
C PHE A 616 52.31 31.21 -47.25
N ALA A 617 52.02 30.60 -48.40
CA ALA A 617 51.96 29.13 -48.55
C ALA A 617 51.13 28.41 -47.46
N LYS A 618 49.98 28.99 -47.05
CA LYS A 618 49.11 28.47 -45.97
C LYS A 618 49.78 28.43 -44.59
N THR A 619 50.81 29.24 -44.35
CA THR A 619 51.48 29.36 -43.03
C THR A 619 50.55 29.96 -41.98
N ILE A 620 49.78 30.98 -42.36
CA ILE A 620 48.77 31.63 -41.52
C ILE A 620 47.43 31.49 -42.26
N GLN A 621 46.42 30.96 -41.57
CA GLN A 621 45.07 30.80 -42.12
C GLN A 621 44.04 31.21 -41.06
N ARG A 622 42.90 31.75 -41.50
CA ARG A 622 41.81 32.09 -40.59
C ARG A 622 41.27 30.83 -39.91
N TYR A 623 41.04 30.92 -38.60
CA TYR A 623 40.46 29.85 -37.77
C TYR A 623 41.29 28.56 -37.67
N ASP A 624 42.57 28.60 -38.07
CA ASP A 624 43.55 27.56 -37.74
C ASP A 624 44.11 27.87 -36.34
N ASP A 625 44.22 26.86 -35.47
CA ASP A 625 44.68 27.00 -34.09
C ASP A 625 46.21 27.06 -33.98
N HIS A 626 46.92 26.71 -35.06
CA HIS A 626 48.37 26.71 -35.13
C HIS A 626 48.91 27.42 -36.37
N ILE A 627 50.02 28.15 -36.20
CA ILE A 627 50.82 28.66 -37.31
C ILE A 627 51.65 27.51 -37.89
N LYS A 628 51.54 27.24 -39.19
CA LYS A 628 52.28 26.15 -39.86
C LYS A 628 53.71 26.58 -40.16
N VAL A 629 54.55 26.63 -39.12
CA VAL A 629 55.94 27.10 -39.20
C VAL A 629 56.74 26.38 -40.30
N GLN A 630 56.47 25.10 -40.55
CA GLN A 630 57.16 24.34 -41.61
C GLN A 630 56.82 24.82 -43.03
N SER A 631 55.63 25.40 -43.23
CA SER A 631 55.20 25.98 -44.51
C SER A 631 55.89 27.31 -44.81
N LEU A 632 56.50 27.95 -43.80
CA LEU A 632 57.28 29.18 -43.99
C LEU A 632 58.49 28.95 -44.90
N GLU A 633 59.00 27.72 -44.98
CA GLU A 633 60.05 27.34 -45.94
C GLU A 633 59.61 27.49 -47.41
N GLU A 634 58.29 27.55 -47.66
CA GLU A 634 57.66 27.66 -48.98
C GLU A 634 57.03 29.03 -49.22
N ALA A 635 57.10 29.93 -48.24
CA ALA A 635 56.56 31.28 -48.36
C ALA A 635 57.38 32.10 -49.37
N ILE A 636 56.68 32.87 -50.19
CA ILE A 636 57.27 33.72 -51.22
C ILE A 636 57.58 35.08 -50.59
N PHE A 637 58.86 35.32 -50.29
CA PHE A 637 59.33 36.61 -49.79
C PHE A 637 59.73 37.54 -50.94
N ASP A 638 58.80 37.80 -51.86
CA ASP A 638 58.99 38.69 -52.99
C ASP A 638 58.23 39.99 -52.76
N GLN A 639 58.96 41.07 -52.53
CA GLN A 639 58.39 42.38 -52.27
C GLN A 639 57.65 42.94 -53.51
N ASP A 640 58.12 42.67 -54.71
CA ASP A 640 57.49 43.17 -55.95
C ASP A 640 56.14 42.49 -56.16
N LEU A 641 56.05 41.17 -55.96
CA LEU A 641 54.78 40.45 -56.02
C LEU A 641 53.81 40.91 -54.93
N ALA A 642 54.29 41.14 -53.70
CA ALA A 642 53.47 41.65 -52.62
C ALA A 642 52.92 43.06 -52.94
N LEU A 643 53.74 43.95 -53.49
CA LEU A 643 53.32 45.29 -53.91
C LEU A 643 52.28 45.23 -55.04
N LYS A 644 52.40 44.29 -55.99
CA LYS A 644 51.38 44.06 -57.02
C LYS A 644 50.04 43.61 -56.43
N ILE A 645 50.03 42.76 -55.41
CA ILE A 645 48.78 42.38 -54.70
C ILE A 645 48.16 43.61 -54.02
N VAL A 646 48.98 44.43 -53.33
CA VAL A 646 48.51 45.65 -52.64
C VAL A 646 47.90 46.64 -53.62
N ASP A 647 48.58 46.90 -54.75
CA ASP A 647 48.10 47.79 -55.80
C ASP A 647 46.79 47.27 -56.42
N LEU A 648 46.74 45.99 -56.80
CA LEU A 648 45.53 45.39 -57.38
C LEU A 648 44.35 45.42 -56.40
N HIS A 649 44.58 45.02 -55.15
CA HIS A 649 43.56 45.09 -54.09
C HIS A 649 43.09 46.54 -53.84
N GLY A 650 44.01 47.50 -53.83
CA GLY A 650 43.71 48.92 -53.69
C GLY A 650 42.83 49.46 -54.83
N ARG A 651 43.21 49.16 -56.08
CA ARG A 651 42.42 49.55 -57.26
C ARG A 651 41.02 48.94 -57.25
N ILE A 652 40.88 47.66 -56.90
CA ILE A 652 39.56 47.02 -56.76
C ILE A 652 38.76 47.71 -55.63
N SER A 653 39.39 48.02 -54.50
CA SER A 653 38.75 48.71 -53.36
C SER A 653 38.19 50.08 -53.74
N GLU A 654 38.80 50.80 -54.67
CA GLU A 654 38.24 52.08 -55.14
C GLU A 654 37.03 51.92 -56.06
N MET A 655 36.86 50.74 -56.67
CA MET A 655 35.82 50.46 -57.67
C MET A 655 34.57 49.82 -57.07
N ILE A 656 34.66 49.15 -55.92
CA ILE A 656 33.50 48.58 -55.22
C ILE A 656 32.52 49.67 -54.75
N LEU A 657 31.28 49.26 -54.48
CA LEU A 657 30.19 50.14 -54.03
C LEU A 657 30.31 50.60 -52.56
N ALA A 658 31.42 50.28 -51.88
CA ALA A 658 31.62 50.57 -50.45
C ALA A 658 31.96 52.05 -50.15
N HIS A 659 32.24 52.86 -51.17
CA HIS A 659 32.64 54.27 -51.02
C HIS A 659 31.67 55.23 -51.73
N ASN A 660 31.49 56.42 -51.17
CA ASN A 660 30.75 57.49 -51.84
C ASN A 660 31.60 58.07 -52.99
N ARG A 661 31.27 57.70 -54.23
CA ARG A 661 32.01 58.09 -55.44
C ARG A 661 31.85 59.57 -55.75
N SER A 662 32.93 60.21 -56.23
CA SER A 662 32.91 61.58 -56.75
C SER A 662 32.02 61.71 -57.98
N ASP A 663 31.56 62.93 -58.28
CA ASP A 663 30.67 63.20 -59.42
C ASP A 663 31.29 62.76 -60.76
N LEU A 664 32.60 62.96 -60.94
CA LEU A 664 33.38 62.46 -62.09
C LEU A 664 33.33 60.92 -62.24
N LYS A 665 33.41 60.16 -61.13
CA LYS A 665 33.31 58.69 -61.14
C LYS A 665 31.87 58.20 -61.31
N ARG A 666 30.86 59.08 -61.16
CA ARG A 666 29.44 58.78 -61.43
C ARG A 666 29.08 59.07 -62.89
N GLU A 667 29.70 60.08 -63.50
CA GLU A 667 29.54 60.42 -64.92
C GLU A 667 30.19 59.37 -65.84
N ASN A 668 31.29 58.74 -65.39
CA ASN A 668 31.95 57.63 -66.06
C ASN A 668 31.92 56.37 -65.17
N PRO A 669 30.80 55.64 -65.12
CA PRO A 669 30.70 54.43 -64.31
C PRO A 669 31.60 53.33 -64.89
N PHE A 670 32.20 52.54 -63.99
CA PHE A 670 32.97 51.35 -64.37
C PHE A 670 32.10 50.36 -65.15
N ASP A 671 32.69 49.75 -66.16
CA ASP A 671 31.99 48.78 -67.01
C ASP A 671 32.57 47.36 -66.86
N ILE A 672 31.99 46.40 -67.58
CA ILE A 672 32.45 45.01 -67.57
C ILE A 672 33.86 44.83 -68.18
N LYS A 673 34.35 45.77 -69.00
CA LYS A 673 35.71 45.72 -69.55
C LYS A 673 36.74 46.06 -68.48
N ASP A 674 36.42 46.97 -67.57
CA ASP A 674 37.28 47.28 -66.42
C ASP A 674 37.46 46.05 -65.52
N LEU A 675 36.37 45.33 -65.22
CA LEU A 675 36.44 44.05 -64.49
C LEU A 675 37.26 43.00 -65.24
N LYS A 676 37.09 42.88 -66.57
CA LYS A 676 37.88 41.94 -67.38
C LYS A 676 39.38 42.26 -67.32
N THR A 677 39.75 43.53 -67.34
CA THR A 677 41.14 43.98 -67.21
C THR A 677 41.71 43.58 -65.86
N LEU A 678 41.05 43.95 -64.76
CA LEU A 678 41.46 43.58 -63.40
C LEU A 678 41.54 42.08 -63.20
N ARG A 679 40.62 41.32 -63.81
CA ARG A 679 40.62 39.86 -63.73
C ARG A 679 41.78 39.23 -64.50
N ASN A 680 42.17 39.79 -65.65
CA ASN A 680 43.34 39.34 -66.38
C ASN A 680 44.61 39.60 -65.57
N GLU A 681 44.75 40.80 -65.00
CA GLU A 681 45.87 41.13 -64.10
C GLU A 681 45.91 40.21 -62.87
N PHE A 682 44.76 39.92 -62.27
CA PHE A 682 44.65 38.96 -61.17
C PHE A 682 45.15 37.56 -61.58
N ASN A 683 44.73 37.06 -62.75
CA ASN A 683 45.14 35.75 -63.26
C ASN A 683 46.64 35.69 -63.57
N GLU A 684 47.21 36.78 -64.09
CA GLU A 684 48.65 36.90 -64.32
C GLU A 684 49.41 36.87 -63.00
N LEU A 685 48.97 37.63 -62.00
CA LEU A 685 49.55 37.66 -60.67
C LEU A 685 49.45 36.30 -59.96
N GLU A 686 48.31 35.61 -60.06
CA GLU A 686 48.12 34.25 -59.58
C GLU A 686 49.11 33.27 -60.23
N ARG A 687 49.34 33.40 -61.54
CA ARG A 687 50.32 32.58 -62.28
C ARG A 687 51.75 32.85 -61.78
N ASP A 688 52.13 34.12 -61.70
CA ASP A 688 53.47 34.53 -61.26
C ASP A 688 53.75 34.03 -59.82
N LEU A 689 52.78 34.14 -58.92
CA LEU A 689 52.85 33.60 -57.56
C LEU A 689 52.97 32.08 -57.55
N ASN A 690 52.23 31.36 -58.39
CA ASN A 690 52.34 29.91 -58.49
C ASN A 690 53.72 29.46 -59.00
N ASP A 691 54.31 30.18 -59.96
CA ASP A 691 55.64 29.87 -60.48
C ASP A 691 56.75 30.21 -59.47
N ALA A 692 56.60 31.30 -58.72
CA ALA A 692 57.46 31.61 -57.57
C ALA A 692 57.35 30.53 -56.48
N LYS A 693 56.14 30.08 -56.15
CA LYS A 693 55.90 28.98 -55.20
C LYS A 693 56.58 27.67 -55.62
N LYS A 694 56.46 27.28 -56.90
CA LYS A 694 57.15 26.11 -57.45
C LYS A 694 58.67 26.23 -57.30
N SER A 695 59.21 27.42 -57.55
CA SER A 695 60.64 27.70 -57.39
C SER A 695 61.08 27.54 -55.93
N ALA A 696 60.30 28.08 -54.98
CA ALA A 696 60.53 27.92 -53.54
C ALA A 696 60.47 26.45 -53.10
N LEU A 697 59.52 25.66 -53.62
CA LEU A 697 59.42 24.21 -53.38
C LEU A 697 60.66 23.44 -53.85
N ILE A 698 61.18 23.78 -55.04
CA ILE A 698 62.40 23.18 -55.58
C ILE A 698 63.61 23.54 -54.70
N GLU A 699 63.71 24.79 -54.25
CA GLU A 699 64.78 25.24 -53.37
C GLU A 699 64.71 24.55 -52.00
N ARG A 700 63.52 24.40 -51.43
CA ARG A 700 63.27 23.62 -50.20
C ARG A 700 63.75 22.18 -50.36
N ALA A 701 63.44 21.53 -51.48
CA ALA A 701 63.87 20.17 -51.77
C ALA A 701 65.41 20.07 -51.80
N LYS A 702 66.09 21.00 -52.49
CA LYS A 702 67.56 21.10 -52.50
C LYS A 702 68.15 21.28 -51.11
N ARG A 703 67.60 22.20 -50.29
CA ARG A 703 68.04 22.41 -48.90
C ARG A 703 67.89 21.14 -48.05
N LYS A 704 66.80 20.39 -48.22
CA LYS A 704 66.59 19.10 -47.53
C LYS A 704 67.61 18.04 -47.95
N GLU A 705 67.96 17.98 -49.23
CA GLU A 705 69.00 17.08 -49.75
C GLU A 705 70.40 17.46 -49.25
N GLU A 706 70.76 18.74 -49.24
CA GLU A 706 72.02 19.25 -48.68
C GLU A 706 72.15 18.99 -47.17
N LYS A 707 71.05 19.12 -46.42
CA LYS A 707 71.01 18.81 -44.98
C LYS A 707 71.20 17.31 -44.73
N LYS A 708 70.63 16.44 -45.57
CA LYS A 708 70.87 14.99 -45.55
C LYS A 708 72.30 14.61 -45.95
N SER A 709 72.92 15.32 -46.89
CA SER A 709 74.33 15.05 -47.27
C SER A 709 75.31 15.48 -46.19
N LYS A 710 75.05 16.61 -45.50
CA LYS A 710 75.83 17.07 -44.33
C LYS A 710 75.67 16.15 -43.11
N GLN A 711 74.50 15.54 -42.91
CA GLN A 711 74.29 14.52 -41.86
C GLN A 711 75.01 13.19 -42.12
N LYS A 712 75.32 12.86 -43.38
CA LYS A 712 76.12 11.67 -43.75
C LYS A 712 77.64 11.89 -43.63
N GLY A 713 78.08 13.10 -43.31
CA GLY A 713 79.49 13.45 -43.11
C GLY A 713 79.94 13.49 -41.65
N TRP A 714 79.12 12.95 -40.73
CA TRP A 714 79.47 12.71 -39.33
C TRP A 714 79.58 11.21 -39.06
#